data_AF-A0A1F3BQL3-F1
#
_entry.id   AF-A0A1F3BQL3-F1
#
_cell.length_a   1.000
_cell.length_b   1.000
_cell.length_c   1.000
_cell.angle_alpha   90.00
_cell.angle_beta   90.00
_cell.angle_gamma   90.00
#
_symmetry.space_group_name_H-M   'P 1'
#
loop_
_entity.id
_entity.type
_entity.pdbx_description
1 polymer ?
#
loop_
_entity_poly.entity_id
_entity_poly.type
_entity_poly.pdbx_seq_one_letter_code
_entity_poly.pdbx_strand_id
1 'polypeptide(L)'
;MPRHHTLTTGAEPHASTAAVAPVPFTAPKRAASVNVLACAFPLAPDFQATPQPQELEHVASSEREGPEPDDFSRRGACGCLLQSAAMIHVFRLGPIGVADGDAFTYAGADDDGELVAPEAAHDDTTGLTKIASRLAGKEWRCEPALAEAARALGIVSAELPAHTLVPRAVLAYGLGLGKVSGRPRLGVLLRFLQACATFWKARPWEVVDSDIGLPAALAMDGRTRHLEAVVMGAGGEEYGVALYDGVGSVDRIKAASSLGDRRLAQKMAATAVTFDKEPAWAAAAIEDAFGLPRLPVPLRIRKGAASSPTSDELHVLAAALEAAANLSTEQDLDDAESSIEVDGRMVTVRLTIPEMDDDDHEPMLVADPVATNRSRTPRNAPCPCGSGKKYKKCHLELDEEQARRARGTGPGAEEARADARRRAERDPIHGLDERITADALALARQRWGRAFDPEGTLAGLGLDPEVGGYLSGWHVAHYGGPDGRTALDLYVEERGGGLDEVGKRYAEAQRGAWFSYQEVVSAKPGESITLRDLLAGGERVVAEKTASRTLLPRAVILGRVLDLGGRAILAGCHPKMLAPRDGAAALAQARKALGARTKLVSAERLHAATAGGDLLRIWQETVDAAEARPLPRLQNTDGED
;
A
#
# COMPACT_ATOMS: atom_id res chain seq x y z
N MET A 1 39.57 -49.68 26.18
CA MET A 1 40.66 -48.68 26.30
C MET A 1 41.33 -48.56 24.93
N PRO A 2 41.73 -47.38 24.43
CA PRO A 2 41.87 -46.08 25.09
C PRO A 2 40.90 -44.99 24.58
N ARG A 3 40.96 -43.85 25.28
CA ARG A 3 40.15 -42.64 25.18
C ARG A 3 40.55 -41.79 23.97
N HIS A 4 39.58 -41.19 23.29
CA HIS A 4 39.80 -39.92 22.58
C HIS A 4 38.63 -38.97 22.77
N HIS A 5 38.99 -37.72 23.03
CA HIS A 5 38.17 -36.59 23.41
C HIS A 5 37.17 -36.17 22.31
N THR A 6 35.93 -35.98 22.70
CA THR A 6 34.91 -35.24 21.94
C THR A 6 35.22 -33.74 22.01
N LEU A 7 35.66 -33.18 20.88
CA LEU A 7 35.60 -31.75 20.58
C LEU A 7 34.32 -31.51 19.78
N THR A 8 33.34 -30.86 20.41
CA THR A 8 32.17 -30.29 19.75
C THR A 8 32.51 -28.91 19.17
N THR A 9 32.51 -28.83 17.85
CA THR A 9 32.38 -27.62 17.03
C THR A 9 31.31 -27.96 15.99
N GLY A 10 30.16 -27.29 15.84
CA GLY A 10 29.87 -25.89 16.04
C GLY A 10 29.73 -25.23 14.66
N ALA A 11 28.51 -24.77 14.36
CA ALA A 11 28.08 -23.88 13.26
C ALA A 11 27.62 -24.53 11.94
N GLU A 12 26.29 -24.73 11.87
CA GLU A 12 25.50 -24.69 10.64
C GLU A 12 25.52 -23.27 10.03
N PRO A 13 25.58 -23.10 8.70
CA PRO A 13 25.45 -21.78 8.08
C PRO A 13 23.96 -21.42 7.91
N HIS A 14 23.44 -20.56 8.77
CA HIS A 14 22.19 -19.85 8.53
C HIS A 14 22.40 -18.82 7.40
N ALA A 15 21.81 -19.10 6.23
CA ALA A 15 21.62 -18.11 5.18
C ALA A 15 20.54 -17.11 5.64
N SER A 16 20.96 -15.87 5.95
CA SER A 16 20.06 -14.75 6.26
C SER A 16 20.04 -13.81 5.05
N THR A 17 19.02 -13.96 4.21
CA THR A 17 18.62 -12.99 3.20
C THR A 17 17.73 -11.94 3.86
N ALA A 18 18.30 -10.78 4.21
CA ALA A 18 17.53 -9.65 4.70
C ALA A 18 16.99 -8.84 3.50
N ALA A 19 15.74 -9.12 3.11
CA ALA A 19 14.94 -8.22 2.30
C ALA A 19 14.56 -6.99 3.14
N VAL A 20 14.69 -5.79 2.58
CA VAL A 20 14.13 -4.56 3.16
C VAL A 20 12.64 -4.59 2.85
N ALA A 21 11.85 -5.14 3.78
CA ALA A 21 10.40 -5.10 3.70
C ALA A 21 9.91 -3.65 3.93
N PRO A 22 8.85 -3.19 3.23
CA PRO A 22 8.05 -2.07 3.74
C PRO A 22 7.61 -2.41 5.16
N VAL A 23 7.58 -1.43 6.07
CA VAL A 23 7.12 -1.66 7.45
C VAL A 23 5.72 -2.28 7.34
N PRO A 24 5.54 -3.57 7.67
CA PRO A 24 4.26 -4.20 7.41
C PRO A 24 3.29 -3.69 8.48
N PHE A 25 2.25 -2.98 8.06
CA PHE A 25 1.01 -2.86 8.85
C PHE A 25 0.24 -4.20 8.78
N THR A 26 0.93 -5.33 8.91
CA THR A 26 0.26 -6.63 8.99
C THR A 26 -0.49 -6.70 10.32
N ALA A 27 -1.82 -6.64 10.25
CA ALA A 27 -2.69 -6.96 11.36
C ALA A 27 -2.32 -8.35 11.94
N PRO A 28 -2.30 -8.52 13.28
CA PRO A 28 -1.93 -9.80 13.87
C PRO A 28 -2.91 -10.90 13.46
N LYS A 29 -2.38 -12.04 13.02
CA LYS A 29 -3.15 -13.26 12.72
C LYS A 29 -3.98 -13.66 13.95
N ARG A 30 -5.29 -13.79 13.75
CA ARG A 30 -6.31 -14.02 14.78
C ARG A 30 -6.11 -15.37 15.47
N ALA A 31 -5.91 -15.35 16.78
CA ALA A 31 -6.17 -16.50 17.65
C ALA A 31 -7.56 -16.28 18.28
N ALA A 32 -8.56 -17.01 17.80
CA ALA A 32 -9.91 -16.99 18.34
C ALA A 32 -9.99 -17.95 19.55
N SER A 33 -10.27 -17.40 20.74
CA SER A 33 -10.74 -18.20 21.87
C SER A 33 -11.84 -17.45 22.66
N VAL A 34 -13.04 -18.02 22.51
CA VAL A 34 -14.20 -18.18 23.40
C VAL A 34 -14.65 -17.00 24.28
N ASN A 35 -15.86 -16.52 23.95
CA ASN A 35 -16.96 -15.86 24.69
C ASN A 35 -17.43 -14.57 23.99
N VAL A 36 -18.23 -14.74 22.94
CA VAL A 36 -18.65 -13.64 22.03
C VAL A 36 -20.11 -13.18 22.23
N LEU A 37 -20.98 -13.93 22.92
CA LEU A 37 -22.42 -13.62 22.91
C LEU A 37 -22.97 -12.75 24.05
N ALA A 38 -22.19 -12.36 25.07
CA ALA A 38 -22.74 -11.68 26.25
C ALA A 38 -22.51 -10.15 26.29
N CYS A 39 -21.87 -9.54 25.28
CA CYS A 39 -21.40 -8.16 25.36
C CYS A 39 -21.62 -7.31 24.10
N ALA A 40 -22.62 -7.60 23.26
CA ALA A 40 -23.03 -6.69 22.18
C ALA A 40 -24.23 -5.84 22.65
N PHE A 41 -24.00 -4.52 22.78
CA PHE A 41 -24.98 -3.42 22.89
C PHE A 41 -26.27 -3.62 23.73
N PRO A 42 -26.40 -2.98 24.92
CA PRO A 42 -27.71 -2.57 25.40
C PRO A 42 -28.11 -1.27 24.66
N LEU A 43 -29.14 -1.36 23.81
CA LEU A 43 -29.80 -0.21 23.20
C LEU A 43 -30.69 0.45 24.27
N ALA A 44 -30.48 1.74 24.53
CA ALA A 44 -31.41 2.56 25.30
C ALA A 44 -32.24 3.40 24.31
N PRO A 45 -33.54 3.60 24.57
CA PRO A 45 -34.43 4.32 23.68
C PRO A 45 -34.25 5.82 23.94
N ASP A 46 -34.00 6.59 22.87
CA ASP A 46 -34.50 7.96 22.70
C ASP A 46 -33.90 8.54 21.42
N PHE A 47 -34.66 8.44 20.32
CA PHE A 47 -34.43 9.27 19.15
C PHE A 47 -35.78 9.74 18.60
N GLN A 48 -36.04 11.03 18.69
CA GLN A 48 -37.10 11.71 17.94
C GLN A 48 -36.51 12.22 16.63
N ALA A 49 -37.20 11.89 15.55
CA ALA A 49 -36.79 12.11 14.17
C ALA A 49 -36.71 13.60 13.76
N THR A 50 -35.84 13.91 12.80
CA THR A 50 -35.93 15.12 11.93
C THR A 50 -35.06 14.93 10.67
N PRO A 51 -35.29 15.68 9.56
CA PRO A 51 -36.09 15.17 8.45
C PRO A 51 -35.33 15.10 7.10
N GLN A 52 -36.04 14.57 6.10
CA GLN A 52 -35.60 14.31 4.72
C GLN A 52 -35.24 15.57 3.89
N PRO A 53 -34.49 15.41 2.78
CA PRO A 53 -33.88 16.51 2.04
C PRO A 53 -34.88 17.18 1.08
N GLN A 54 -34.92 18.52 1.09
CA GLN A 54 -35.70 19.34 0.15
C GLN A 54 -34.86 19.75 -1.06
N GLU A 55 -35.50 19.71 -2.22
CA GLU A 55 -35.03 20.15 -3.52
C GLU A 55 -34.73 21.66 -3.56
N LEU A 56 -33.71 21.99 -4.36
CA LEU A 56 -33.26 23.34 -4.67
C LEU A 56 -34.29 24.10 -5.51
N GLU A 57 -34.89 25.15 -4.94
CA GLU A 57 -35.43 26.26 -5.74
C GLU A 57 -35.12 27.63 -5.12
N HIS A 58 -35.00 28.61 -6.01
CA HIS A 58 -34.40 29.93 -5.85
C HIS A 58 -35.01 30.84 -4.77
N VAL A 59 -34.14 31.56 -4.06
CA VAL A 59 -34.48 32.69 -3.18
C VAL A 59 -34.64 33.97 -4.02
N ALA A 60 -35.81 34.60 -3.91
CA ALA A 60 -35.98 36.04 -4.11
C ALA A 60 -36.96 36.62 -3.06
N SER A 61 -36.39 37.45 -2.18
CA SER A 61 -36.95 38.67 -1.56
C SER A 61 -38.23 38.64 -0.70
N SER A 62 -38.02 39.09 0.53
CA SER A 62 -38.74 40.15 1.28
C SER A 62 -40.09 39.84 1.96
N GLU A 63 -40.01 39.98 3.29
CA GLU A 63 -40.88 40.80 4.15
C GLU A 63 -42.27 40.30 4.60
N ARG A 64 -42.34 40.11 5.92
CA ARG A 64 -43.33 40.64 6.88
C ARG A 64 -44.58 39.82 7.28
N GLU A 65 -44.69 39.75 8.61
CA GLU A 65 -45.90 39.88 9.44
C GLU A 65 -46.84 38.66 9.58
N GLY A 66 -46.88 38.10 10.81
CA GLY A 66 -48.06 37.40 11.34
C GLY A 66 -49.21 38.38 11.59
N PRO A 67 -50.41 37.94 12.04
CA PRO A 67 -50.55 37.10 13.24
C PRO A 67 -51.68 36.03 13.20
N GLU A 68 -51.66 35.12 14.19
CA GLU A 68 -52.82 34.36 14.72
C GLU A 68 -53.83 35.31 15.45
N PRO A 69 -55.00 34.88 16.01
CA PRO A 69 -55.56 33.52 16.22
C PRO A 69 -57.07 33.40 15.89
N ASP A 70 -57.66 32.19 15.97
CA ASP A 70 -58.77 31.88 16.90
C ASP A 70 -59.48 30.53 16.63
N ASP A 71 -59.62 29.79 17.73
CA ASP A 71 -60.78 29.04 18.23
C ASP A 71 -61.50 28.03 17.31
N PHE A 72 -61.51 26.75 17.71
CA PHE A 72 -62.77 26.08 18.09
C PHE A 72 -62.54 24.74 18.79
N SER A 73 -63.18 24.61 19.95
CA SER A 73 -63.18 23.45 20.84
C SER A 73 -64.00 22.25 20.32
N ARG A 74 -63.43 21.05 20.52
CA ARG A 74 -64.07 19.77 20.89
C ARG A 74 -65.14 19.16 19.95
N ARG A 75 -64.85 17.95 19.44
CA ARG A 75 -65.63 16.71 19.72
C ARG A 75 -64.87 15.47 19.25
N GLY A 76 -65.03 14.41 20.03
CA GLY A 76 -64.22 13.19 19.99
C GLY A 76 -64.21 12.40 18.69
N ALA A 77 -63.06 11.79 18.45
CA ALA A 77 -62.99 10.42 17.97
C ALA A 77 -61.75 9.78 18.63
N CYS A 78 -61.99 8.68 19.32
CA CYS A 78 -60.96 7.75 19.77
C CYS A 78 -60.32 7.17 18.51
N GLY A 79 -59.30 7.84 17.98
CA GLY A 79 -58.44 7.34 16.93
C GLY A 79 -57.39 6.44 17.56
N CYS A 80 -57.75 5.17 17.77
CA CYS A 80 -56.76 4.11 17.89
C CYS A 80 -56.02 4.09 16.55
N LEU A 81 -54.92 4.87 16.46
CA LEU A 81 -53.93 4.69 15.41
C LEU A 81 -53.41 3.27 15.60
N LEU A 82 -53.97 2.34 14.83
CA LEU A 82 -53.36 1.08 14.51
C LEU A 82 -51.96 1.41 13.99
N GLN A 83 -50.97 1.44 14.88
CA GLN A 83 -49.58 1.26 14.49
C GLN A 83 -49.56 -0.06 13.74
N SER A 84 -49.39 0.00 12.42
CA SER A 84 -49.05 -1.17 11.63
C SER A 84 -47.89 -1.85 12.36
N ALA A 85 -48.01 -3.14 12.66
CA ALA A 85 -46.90 -3.86 13.28
C ALA A 85 -45.67 -3.70 12.39
N ALA A 86 -44.57 -3.16 12.93
CA ALA A 86 -43.36 -2.91 12.17
C ALA A 86 -42.85 -4.23 11.55
N MET A 87 -42.58 -4.20 10.26
CA MET A 87 -42.10 -5.37 9.52
C MET A 87 -40.62 -5.58 9.84
N ILE A 88 -40.25 -6.81 10.21
CA ILE A 88 -38.85 -7.13 10.51
C ILE A 88 -38.22 -7.88 9.34
N HIS A 89 -37.06 -7.43 8.90
CA HIS A 89 -36.31 -8.03 7.80
C HIS A 89 -35.05 -8.71 8.35
N VAL A 90 -35.06 -10.05 8.33
CA VAL A 90 -34.00 -10.92 8.85
C VAL A 90 -32.93 -11.18 7.80
N PHE A 91 -31.67 -11.09 8.22
CA PHE A 91 -30.49 -11.35 7.41
C PHE A 91 -29.44 -12.16 8.20
N ARG A 92 -28.50 -12.74 7.47
CA ARG A 92 -27.40 -13.58 7.93
C ARG A 92 -26.06 -12.90 7.65
N LEU A 93 -25.17 -12.97 8.63
CA LEU A 93 -23.78 -12.52 8.55
C LEU A 93 -22.83 -13.67 8.89
N GLY A 94 -21.69 -13.74 8.20
CA GLY A 94 -20.73 -14.83 8.32
C GLY A 94 -20.37 -15.46 6.97
N PRO A 95 -19.53 -16.51 6.96
CA PRO A 95 -19.14 -17.33 8.11
C PRO A 95 -18.17 -16.63 9.08
N ILE A 96 -18.33 -16.92 10.37
CA ILE A 96 -17.47 -16.47 11.46
C ILE A 96 -16.79 -17.70 12.05
N GLY A 97 -15.46 -17.80 11.92
CA GLY A 97 -14.70 -18.92 12.48
C GLY A 97 -14.76 -18.94 14.01
N VAL A 98 -15.34 -20.01 14.56
CA VAL A 98 -15.38 -20.31 15.99
C VAL A 98 -14.69 -21.65 16.28
N ALA A 99 -14.49 -21.98 17.56
CA ALA A 99 -13.71 -23.17 17.95
C ALA A 99 -14.25 -24.49 17.37
N ASP A 100 -15.57 -24.57 17.19
CA ASP A 100 -16.28 -25.77 16.70
C ASP A 100 -16.64 -25.69 15.20
N GLY A 101 -15.95 -24.83 14.42
CA GLY A 101 -16.18 -24.64 12.99
C GLY A 101 -16.74 -23.26 12.64
N ASP A 102 -17.40 -23.11 11.49
CA ASP A 102 -18.02 -21.86 11.10
C ASP A 102 -19.38 -21.67 11.78
N ALA A 103 -19.65 -20.45 12.23
CA ALA A 103 -20.96 -20.03 12.71
C ALA A 103 -21.45 -18.82 11.91
N PHE A 104 -22.76 -18.66 11.87
CA PHE A 104 -23.46 -17.54 11.25
C PHE A 104 -24.23 -16.76 12.32
N THR A 105 -24.35 -15.47 12.09
CA THR A 105 -25.15 -14.56 12.92
C THR A 105 -26.42 -14.19 12.17
N TYR A 106 -27.57 -14.46 12.76
CA TYR A 106 -28.89 -14.11 12.23
C TYR A 106 -29.39 -12.91 13.04
N ALA A 107 -29.71 -11.82 12.36
CA ALA A 107 -30.25 -10.61 12.97
C ALA A 107 -31.40 -10.09 12.11
N GLY A 108 -32.16 -9.12 12.63
CA GLY A 108 -33.17 -8.42 11.84
C GLY A 108 -33.13 -6.94 12.11
N ALA A 109 -33.60 -6.15 11.16
CA ALA A 109 -33.89 -4.73 11.35
C ALA A 109 -35.37 -4.49 11.07
N ASP A 110 -36.02 -3.64 11.87
CA ASP A 110 -37.37 -3.16 11.58
C ASP A 110 -37.36 -1.96 10.62
N ASP A 111 -38.56 -1.44 10.33
CA ASP A 111 -38.77 -0.31 9.42
C ASP A 111 -38.07 0.99 9.88
N ASP A 112 -37.80 1.12 11.19
CA ASP A 112 -37.07 2.25 11.78
C ASP A 112 -35.55 2.01 11.81
N GLY A 113 -35.09 0.83 11.36
CA GLY A 113 -33.70 0.43 11.37
C GLY A 113 -33.20 -0.06 12.74
N GLU A 114 -34.09 -0.29 13.71
CA GLU A 114 -33.71 -0.86 15.00
C GLU A 114 -33.32 -2.34 14.85
N LEU A 115 -32.13 -2.69 15.36
CA LEU A 115 -31.64 -4.06 15.33
C LEU A 115 -32.33 -4.92 16.38
N VAL A 116 -32.88 -6.04 15.92
CA VAL A 116 -33.25 -7.16 16.76
C VAL A 116 -31.97 -7.86 17.23
N ALA A 117 -31.95 -8.26 18.51
CA ALA A 117 -30.83 -8.96 19.11
C ALA A 117 -30.41 -10.19 18.27
N PRO A 118 -29.12 -10.31 17.90
CA PRO A 118 -28.64 -11.36 17.02
C PRO A 118 -28.63 -12.74 17.69
N GLU A 119 -28.81 -13.78 16.88
CA GLU A 119 -28.71 -15.19 17.24
C GLU A 119 -27.59 -15.88 16.46
N ALA A 120 -26.85 -16.77 17.12
CA ALA A 120 -25.76 -17.53 16.49
C ALA A 120 -26.18 -18.98 16.24
N ALA A 121 -25.86 -19.51 15.05
CA ALA A 121 -26.06 -20.92 14.69
C ALA A 121 -25.03 -21.40 13.65
N HIS A 122 -24.86 -22.71 13.54
CA HIS A 122 -23.96 -23.33 12.55
C HIS A 122 -24.65 -23.62 11.21
N ASP A 123 -25.98 -23.50 11.15
CA ASP A 123 -26.80 -23.74 9.96
C ASP A 123 -28.03 -22.83 9.94
N ASP A 124 -28.54 -22.59 8.73
CA ASP A 124 -29.66 -21.67 8.49
C ASP A 124 -30.97 -22.09 9.14
N THR A 125 -31.23 -23.40 9.24
CA THR A 125 -32.50 -23.90 9.82
C THR A 125 -32.53 -23.62 11.32
N THR A 126 -31.43 -23.94 12.01
CA THR A 126 -31.26 -23.65 13.44
C THR A 126 -31.27 -22.15 13.70
N GLY A 127 -30.57 -21.37 12.87
CA GLY A 127 -30.52 -19.90 12.96
C GLY A 127 -31.88 -19.25 12.84
N LEU A 128 -32.63 -19.59 11.79
CA LEU A 128 -34.00 -19.10 11.57
C LEU A 128 -34.95 -19.52 12.70
N THR A 129 -34.83 -20.75 13.20
CA THR A 129 -35.67 -21.22 14.32
C THR A 129 -35.41 -20.43 15.60
N LYS A 130 -34.14 -20.14 15.92
CA LYS A 130 -33.77 -19.34 17.09
C LYS A 130 -34.30 -17.92 16.98
N ILE A 131 -34.08 -17.23 15.85
CA ILE A 131 -34.55 -15.85 15.70
C ILE A 131 -36.08 -15.77 15.63
N ALA A 132 -36.75 -16.76 15.02
CA ALA A 132 -38.21 -16.84 15.01
C ALA A 132 -38.81 -16.86 16.43
N SER A 133 -38.16 -17.54 17.38
CA SER A 133 -38.61 -17.54 18.78
C SER A 133 -38.57 -16.16 19.43
N ARG A 134 -37.64 -15.29 19.03
CA ARG A 134 -37.57 -13.89 19.49
C ARG A 134 -38.58 -12.98 18.79
N LEU A 135 -38.96 -13.33 17.57
CA LEU A 135 -39.89 -12.59 16.73
C LEU A 135 -41.34 -13.04 16.91
N ALA A 136 -41.64 -13.84 17.94
CA ALA A 136 -42.98 -14.35 18.21
C ALA A 136 -44.01 -13.20 18.30
N GLY A 137 -45.05 -13.27 17.48
CA GLY A 137 -46.11 -12.26 17.41
C GLY A 137 -45.78 -11.02 16.57
N LYS A 138 -44.61 -10.97 15.91
CA LYS A 138 -44.23 -9.91 14.97
C LYS A 138 -44.32 -10.42 13.52
N GLU A 139 -44.60 -9.52 12.58
CA GLU A 139 -44.49 -9.84 11.16
C GLU A 139 -43.02 -9.71 10.72
N TRP A 140 -42.52 -10.71 9.98
CA TRP A 140 -41.14 -10.70 9.53
C TRP A 140 -40.93 -11.49 8.25
N ARG A 141 -39.87 -11.14 7.53
CA ARG A 141 -39.40 -11.78 6.30
C ARG A 141 -37.90 -12.02 6.40
N CYS A 142 -37.35 -12.88 5.54
CA CYS A 142 -35.91 -13.12 5.49
C CYS A 142 -35.33 -12.80 4.11
N GLU A 143 -34.04 -12.47 4.07
CA GLU A 143 -33.34 -12.18 2.82
C GLU A 143 -33.34 -13.38 1.84
N PRO A 144 -33.14 -13.15 0.53
CA PRO A 144 -33.15 -14.22 -0.49
C PRO A 144 -32.16 -15.35 -0.23
N ALA A 145 -31.00 -15.04 0.37
CA ALA A 145 -29.97 -16.03 0.70
C ALA A 145 -30.45 -17.11 1.70
N LEU A 146 -31.55 -16.85 2.43
CA LEU A 146 -32.14 -17.76 3.42
C LEU A 146 -33.37 -18.52 2.88
N ALA A 147 -33.76 -18.31 1.62
CA ALA A 147 -35.02 -18.78 1.06
C ALA A 147 -35.21 -20.31 1.13
N GLU A 148 -34.14 -21.09 1.00
CA GLU A 148 -34.21 -22.55 1.08
C GLU A 148 -34.60 -23.03 2.49
N ALA A 149 -33.89 -22.57 3.52
CA ALA A 149 -34.18 -22.89 4.92
C ALA A 149 -35.51 -22.29 5.38
N ALA A 150 -35.83 -21.07 4.91
CA ALA A 150 -37.09 -20.38 5.19
C ALA A 150 -38.32 -21.16 4.72
N ARG A 151 -38.23 -21.82 3.56
CA ARG A 151 -39.34 -22.62 2.99
C ARG A 151 -39.76 -23.77 3.90
N ALA A 152 -38.81 -24.42 4.58
CA ALA A 152 -39.08 -25.52 5.51
C ALA A 152 -39.85 -25.06 6.76
N LEU A 153 -39.75 -23.77 7.09
CA LEU A 153 -40.38 -23.14 8.26
C LEU A 153 -41.62 -22.31 7.90
N GLY A 154 -42.02 -22.27 6.62
CA GLY A 154 -43.14 -21.46 6.15
C GLY A 154 -42.89 -19.94 6.18
N ILE A 155 -41.62 -19.52 6.18
CA ILE A 155 -41.22 -18.11 6.24
C ILE A 155 -41.15 -17.51 4.83
N VAL A 156 -41.65 -16.29 4.66
CA VAL A 156 -41.58 -15.55 3.39
C VAL A 156 -40.18 -14.94 3.22
N SER A 157 -39.60 -15.13 2.03
CA SER A 157 -38.35 -14.48 1.64
C SER A 157 -38.63 -13.23 0.78
N ALA A 158 -37.86 -12.16 0.99
CA ALA A 158 -37.94 -10.90 0.26
C ALA A 158 -36.58 -10.19 0.25
N GLU A 159 -36.35 -9.32 -0.74
CA GLU A 159 -35.18 -8.43 -0.77
C GLU A 159 -35.11 -7.56 0.49
N LEU A 160 -33.88 -7.26 0.92
CA LEU A 160 -33.65 -6.38 2.06
C LEU A 160 -33.96 -4.93 1.69
N PRO A 161 -34.88 -4.24 2.40
CA PRO A 161 -35.13 -2.82 2.16
C PRO A 161 -33.91 -1.95 2.46
N ALA A 162 -33.82 -0.79 1.81
CA ALA A 162 -32.70 0.14 1.97
C ALA A 162 -32.45 0.56 3.44
N HIS A 163 -33.51 0.73 4.25
CA HIS A 163 -33.39 1.11 5.66
C HIS A 163 -32.66 0.05 6.51
N THR A 164 -32.59 -1.21 6.05
CA THR A 164 -31.92 -2.31 6.76
C THR A 164 -30.42 -2.39 6.48
N LEU A 165 -29.96 -1.75 5.40
CA LEU A 165 -28.58 -1.90 4.92
C LEU A 165 -27.56 -1.29 5.89
N VAL A 166 -27.83 -0.10 6.44
CA VAL A 166 -26.94 0.55 7.41
C VAL A 166 -26.86 -0.24 8.73
N PRO A 167 -27.97 -0.64 9.37
CA PRO A 167 -27.94 -1.50 10.55
C PRO A 167 -27.19 -2.83 10.31
N ARG A 168 -27.43 -3.47 9.16
CA ARG A 168 -26.73 -4.69 8.74
C ARG A 168 -25.22 -4.46 8.61
N ALA A 169 -24.81 -3.38 7.96
CA ALA A 169 -23.41 -3.02 7.79
C ALA A 169 -22.71 -2.72 9.12
N VAL A 170 -23.36 -2.00 10.05
CA VAL A 170 -22.80 -1.70 11.38
C VAL A 170 -22.58 -2.98 12.18
N LEU A 171 -23.55 -3.90 12.18
CA LEU A 171 -23.41 -5.20 12.83
C LEU A 171 -22.30 -6.03 12.17
N ALA A 172 -22.27 -6.03 10.83
CA ALA A 172 -21.27 -6.77 10.06
C ALA A 172 -19.85 -6.26 10.30
N TYR A 173 -19.66 -4.95 10.35
CA TYR A 173 -18.40 -4.29 10.67
C TYR A 173 -17.91 -4.68 12.06
N GLY A 174 -18.78 -4.60 13.07
CA GLY A 174 -18.45 -4.97 14.45
C GLY A 174 -18.03 -6.45 14.58
N LEU A 175 -18.76 -7.36 13.94
CA LEU A 175 -18.43 -8.78 13.91
C LEU A 175 -17.17 -9.06 13.09
N GLY A 176 -16.99 -8.35 11.97
CA GLY A 176 -15.90 -8.51 11.01
C GLY A 176 -14.53 -8.18 11.62
N LEU A 177 -14.44 -7.13 12.44
CA LEU A 177 -13.20 -6.74 13.14
C LEU A 177 -12.84 -7.65 14.34
N GLY A 178 -13.76 -8.49 14.81
CA GLY A 178 -13.53 -9.38 15.96
C GLY A 178 -13.59 -8.65 17.31
N LYS A 179 -12.71 -8.98 18.27
CA LYS A 179 -12.66 -8.31 19.59
C LYS A 179 -12.17 -6.86 19.43
N VAL A 180 -13.07 -5.93 19.14
CA VAL A 180 -12.77 -4.50 19.20
C VAL A 180 -12.60 -4.09 20.66
N SER A 181 -11.43 -3.56 21.02
CA SER A 181 -11.21 -3.00 22.35
C SER A 181 -11.83 -1.60 22.42
N GLY A 182 -13.15 -1.54 22.57
CA GLY A 182 -13.91 -0.29 22.66
C GLY A 182 -15.23 -0.36 21.90
N ARG A 183 -16.28 0.30 22.42
CA ARG A 183 -17.54 0.54 21.70
C ARG A 183 -17.54 2.00 21.25
N PRO A 184 -17.28 2.31 19.97
CA PRO A 184 -17.36 3.68 19.49
C PRO A 184 -18.80 4.19 19.60
N ARG A 185 -18.97 5.50 19.74
CA ARG A 185 -20.30 6.12 19.64
C ARG A 185 -20.86 5.88 18.24
N LEU A 186 -22.13 5.50 18.15
CA LEU A 186 -22.74 5.07 16.88
C LEU A 186 -22.66 6.17 15.81
N GLY A 187 -22.98 7.42 16.17
CA GLY A 187 -22.86 8.56 15.25
C GLY A 187 -21.45 8.72 14.68
N VAL A 188 -20.42 8.52 15.52
CA VAL A 188 -19.01 8.62 15.09
C VAL A 188 -18.64 7.45 14.17
N LEU A 189 -19.11 6.24 14.47
CA LEU A 189 -18.87 5.07 13.62
C LEU A 189 -19.48 5.25 12.23
N LEU A 190 -20.75 5.68 12.16
CA LEU A 190 -21.44 5.94 10.90
C LEU A 190 -20.70 7.00 10.08
N ARG A 191 -20.31 8.09 10.73
CA ARG A 191 -19.57 9.17 10.08
C ARG A 191 -18.20 8.74 9.58
N PHE A 192 -17.51 7.89 10.33
CA PHE A 192 -16.23 7.28 9.93
C PHE A 192 -16.38 6.35 8.71
N LEU A 193 -17.40 5.48 8.67
CA LEU A 193 -17.66 4.61 7.52
C LEU A 193 -18.01 5.43 6.26
N GLN A 194 -18.79 6.50 6.41
CA GLN A 194 -19.09 7.42 5.32
C GLN A 194 -17.83 8.12 4.80
N ALA A 195 -16.96 8.61 5.70
CA ALA A 195 -15.69 9.23 5.31
C ALA A 195 -14.76 8.23 4.58
N CYS A 196 -14.76 6.97 5.00
CA CYS A 196 -14.04 5.90 4.31
C CYS A 196 -14.52 5.71 2.86
N ALA A 197 -15.85 5.72 2.65
CA ALA A 197 -16.43 5.63 1.31
C ALA A 197 -16.10 6.85 0.44
N THR A 198 -16.15 8.06 1.02
CA THR A 198 -15.75 9.31 0.34
C THR A 198 -14.29 9.25 -0.10
N PHE A 199 -13.38 8.87 0.81
CA PHE A 199 -11.96 8.68 0.52
C PHE A 199 -11.74 7.66 -0.61
N TRP A 200 -12.40 6.50 -0.52
CA TRP A 200 -12.25 5.44 -1.50
C TRP A 200 -12.70 5.89 -2.90
N LYS A 201 -13.82 6.60 -2.98
CA LYS A 201 -14.36 7.13 -4.24
C LYS A 201 -13.47 8.21 -4.85
N ALA A 202 -12.86 9.06 -4.02
CA ALA A 202 -12.02 10.17 -4.46
C ALA A 202 -10.64 9.71 -4.99
N ARG A 203 -10.15 8.53 -4.54
CA ARG A 203 -8.87 7.94 -4.94
C ARG A 203 -7.66 8.89 -4.73
N PRO A 204 -7.48 9.48 -3.53
CA PRO A 204 -6.40 10.44 -3.28
C PRO A 204 -4.98 9.91 -3.36
N TRP A 205 -4.81 8.59 -3.26
CA TRP A 205 -3.54 7.92 -3.52
C TRP A 205 -3.07 8.02 -4.98
N GLU A 206 -3.90 8.52 -5.89
CA GLU A 206 -3.53 8.78 -7.29
C GLU A 206 -2.96 10.18 -7.51
N VAL A 207 -3.09 11.06 -6.53
CA VAL A 207 -2.59 12.44 -6.59
C VAL A 207 -1.53 12.71 -5.53
N VAL A 208 -1.58 12.01 -4.40
CA VAL A 208 -0.56 12.08 -3.33
C VAL A 208 0.22 10.77 -3.28
N ASP A 209 1.54 10.86 -3.42
CA ASP A 209 2.44 9.73 -3.20
C ASP A 209 2.52 9.38 -1.71
N SER A 210 2.46 8.08 -1.40
CA SER A 210 2.64 7.56 -0.03
C SER A 210 4.00 7.91 0.58
N ASP A 211 4.96 8.31 -0.26
CA ASP A 211 6.26 8.80 0.16
C ASP A 211 6.25 10.25 0.70
N ILE A 212 5.15 10.98 0.54
CA ILE A 212 5.04 12.36 0.99
C ILE A 212 4.27 12.42 2.31
N GLY A 213 4.94 12.92 3.36
CA GLY A 213 4.27 13.29 4.60
C GLY A 213 3.60 14.65 4.44
N LEU A 214 2.28 14.70 4.61
CA LEU A 214 1.49 15.92 4.58
C LEU A 214 1.42 16.52 5.98
N PRO A 215 1.91 17.76 6.23
CA PRO A 215 1.62 18.47 7.46
C PRO A 215 0.11 18.51 7.72
N ALA A 216 -0.29 18.09 8.92
CA ALA A 216 -1.69 18.02 9.31
C ALA A 216 -1.96 18.87 10.54
N ALA A 217 -2.84 19.85 10.44
CA ALA A 217 -3.34 20.62 11.58
C ALA A 217 -4.68 20.04 12.03
N LEU A 218 -4.72 19.50 13.24
CA LEU A 218 -5.91 18.94 13.89
C LEU A 218 -6.43 19.94 14.93
N ALA A 219 -7.63 20.49 14.73
CA ALA A 219 -8.34 21.28 15.73
C ALA A 219 -9.48 20.47 16.36
N MET A 220 -9.46 20.32 17.69
CA MET A 220 -10.49 19.62 18.45
C MET A 220 -10.54 20.15 19.89
N ASP A 221 -11.74 20.35 20.44
CA ASP A 221 -11.98 20.85 21.81
C ASP A 221 -11.19 22.15 22.13
N GLY A 222 -11.12 23.07 21.16
CA GLY A 222 -10.40 24.35 21.30
C GLY A 222 -8.87 24.24 21.33
N ARG A 223 -8.30 23.07 20.97
CA ARG A 223 -6.86 22.84 20.89
C ARG A 223 -6.46 22.47 19.47
N THR A 224 -5.34 23.03 19.01
CA THR A 224 -4.72 22.65 17.73
C THR A 224 -3.48 21.80 17.98
N ARG A 225 -3.38 20.66 17.29
CA ARG A 225 -2.23 19.74 17.29
C ARG A 225 -1.68 19.65 15.88
N HIS A 226 -0.35 19.63 15.76
CA HIS A 226 0.32 19.37 14.50
C HIS A 226 0.74 17.90 14.41
N LEU A 227 0.23 17.23 13.40
CA LEU A 227 0.47 15.84 13.04
C LEU A 227 1.11 15.80 11.65
N GLU A 228 1.41 14.59 11.18
CA GLU A 228 1.79 14.35 9.81
C GLU A 228 0.95 13.20 9.25
N ALA A 229 0.26 13.45 8.14
CA ALA A 229 -0.58 12.49 7.47
C ALA A 229 0.16 11.82 6.31
N VAL A 230 -0.15 10.55 6.05
CA VAL A 230 0.26 9.81 4.86
C VAL A 230 -0.98 9.23 4.21
N VAL A 231 -1.13 9.47 2.92
CA VAL A 231 -2.12 8.80 2.07
C VAL A 231 -1.49 7.51 1.53
N MET A 232 -2.06 6.36 1.89
CA MET A 232 -1.60 5.04 1.48
C MET A 232 -2.38 4.57 0.25
N GLY A 233 -1.71 3.89 -0.68
CA GLY A 233 -2.32 3.33 -1.89
C GLY A 233 -1.42 3.35 -3.13
N ALA A 234 -0.31 4.12 -3.10
CA ALA A 234 0.71 4.08 -4.14
C ALA A 234 1.35 2.68 -4.18
N GLY A 235 1.24 1.98 -5.32
CA GLY A 235 1.73 0.60 -5.49
C GLY A 235 0.69 -0.51 -5.27
N GLY A 236 -0.56 -0.19 -4.90
CA GLY A 236 -1.71 -1.10 -5.04
C GLY A 236 -1.94 -2.15 -3.95
N GLU A 237 -1.09 -2.23 -2.92
CA GLU A 237 -1.20 -3.28 -1.88
C GLU A 237 -1.96 -2.85 -0.61
N GLU A 238 -1.76 -1.61 -0.12
CA GLU A 238 -2.42 -1.10 1.09
C GLU A 238 -2.96 0.31 0.87
N TYR A 239 -4.28 0.48 1.00
CA TYR A 239 -4.97 1.76 0.87
C TYR A 239 -5.36 2.29 2.24
N GLY A 240 -5.33 3.62 2.43
CA GLY A 240 -5.77 4.22 3.69
C GLY A 240 -5.15 5.56 4.03
N VAL A 241 -5.28 5.97 5.30
CA VAL A 241 -4.62 7.16 5.86
C VAL A 241 -3.95 6.80 7.17
N ALA A 242 -2.72 7.26 7.36
CA ALA A 242 -2.00 7.18 8.62
C ALA A 242 -1.67 8.57 9.16
N LEU A 243 -1.96 8.82 10.43
CA LEU A 243 -1.64 10.05 11.15
C LEU A 243 -0.56 9.79 12.19
N TYR A 244 0.62 10.35 11.98
CA TYR A 244 1.76 10.26 12.89
C TYR A 244 1.81 11.43 13.87
N ASP A 245 2.22 11.15 15.10
CA ASP A 245 2.43 12.18 16.10
C ASP A 245 3.70 13.01 15.76
N GLY A 246 3.48 14.22 15.23
CA GLY A 246 4.51 15.24 14.97
C GLY A 246 5.08 15.23 13.55
N VAL A 247 5.39 16.44 13.05
CA VAL A 247 5.96 16.69 11.71
C VAL A 247 7.34 16.04 11.55
N GLY A 248 7.67 15.59 10.33
CA GLY A 248 8.92 14.90 9.97
C GLY A 248 8.98 13.44 10.44
N SER A 249 7.83 12.86 10.77
CA SER A 249 7.71 11.47 11.21
C SER A 249 7.98 10.48 10.09
N VAL A 250 7.45 10.74 8.89
CA VAL A 250 7.66 9.94 7.69
C VAL A 250 9.14 9.88 7.33
N ASP A 251 9.83 11.02 7.31
CA ASP A 251 11.28 11.09 7.07
C ASP A 251 12.05 10.26 8.11
N ARG A 252 11.66 10.32 9.39
CA ARG A 252 12.26 9.51 10.46
C ARG A 252 12.01 8.00 10.28
N ILE A 253 10.82 7.59 9.80
CA ILE A 253 10.49 6.18 9.52
C ILE A 253 11.33 5.66 8.35
N LYS A 254 11.44 6.45 7.27
CA LYS A 254 12.26 6.10 6.11
C LYS A 254 13.73 5.96 6.50
N ALA A 255 14.23 6.92 7.28
CA ALA A 255 15.58 6.85 7.83
C ALA A 255 15.78 5.60 8.69
N ALA A 256 14.87 5.29 9.62
CA ALA A 256 14.95 4.10 10.46
C ALA A 256 14.97 2.79 9.64
N SER A 257 14.15 2.72 8.60
CA SER A 257 14.02 1.53 7.74
C SER A 257 15.28 1.31 6.90
N SER A 258 15.84 2.37 6.32
CA SER A 258 17.10 2.32 5.57
C SER A 258 18.31 1.92 6.42
N LEU A 259 18.21 2.08 7.74
CA LEU A 259 19.24 1.76 8.73
C LEU A 259 19.03 0.38 9.39
N GLY A 260 17.95 -0.34 9.06
CA GLY A 260 17.57 -1.58 9.73
C GLY A 260 17.19 -1.40 11.20
N ASP A 261 16.95 -0.16 11.65
CA ASP A 261 16.67 0.18 13.05
C ASP A 261 15.19 -0.04 13.38
N ARG A 262 14.80 -1.32 13.45
CA ARG A 262 13.42 -1.76 13.74
C ARG A 262 12.89 -1.16 15.04
N ARG A 263 13.76 -0.81 16.00
CA ARG A 263 13.36 -0.23 17.29
C ARG A 263 12.94 1.23 17.18
N LEU A 264 13.53 2.00 16.26
CA LEU A 264 13.15 3.39 16.02
C LEU A 264 11.81 3.47 15.28
N ALA A 265 11.62 2.65 14.25
CA ALA A 265 10.35 2.54 13.53
C ALA A 265 9.19 2.12 14.46
N GLN A 266 9.43 1.17 15.38
CA GLN A 266 8.43 0.70 16.36
C GLN A 266 8.05 1.73 17.42
N LYS A 267 8.86 2.78 17.66
CA LYS A 267 8.56 3.80 18.69
C LYS A 267 7.56 4.85 18.22
N MET A 268 7.26 4.90 16.93
CA MET A 268 6.47 5.99 16.36
C MET A 268 4.98 5.74 16.59
N ALA A 269 4.36 6.74 17.19
CA ALA A 269 2.95 6.72 17.53
C ALA A 269 2.15 7.13 16.30
N ALA A 270 1.19 6.28 15.91
CA ALA A 270 0.34 6.51 14.76
C ALA A 270 -1.10 6.09 15.04
N THR A 271 -2.04 6.77 14.39
CA THR A 271 -3.44 6.36 14.28
C THR A 271 -3.74 6.25 12.80
N ALA A 272 -4.16 5.09 12.33
CA ALA A 272 -4.32 4.83 10.91
C ALA A 272 -5.60 4.03 10.63
N VAL A 273 -5.98 3.98 9.36
CA VAL A 273 -7.00 3.08 8.82
C VAL A 273 -6.47 2.47 7.54
N THR A 274 -6.61 1.15 7.39
CA THR A 274 -6.34 0.42 6.15
C THR A 274 -7.63 -0.18 5.59
N PHE A 275 -7.63 -0.60 4.32
CA PHE A 275 -8.81 -1.16 3.64
C PHE A 275 -8.59 -2.61 3.20
N ASP A 276 -9.14 -3.55 3.95
CA ASP A 276 -8.99 -4.98 3.71
C ASP A 276 -10.14 -5.54 2.85
N LYS A 277 -9.89 -6.63 2.13
CA LYS A 277 -10.96 -7.40 1.46
C LYS A 277 -11.67 -8.38 2.39
N GLU A 278 -11.05 -8.70 3.53
CA GLU A 278 -11.49 -9.76 4.41
C GLU A 278 -11.92 -9.25 5.80
N PRO A 279 -12.93 -9.88 6.44
CA PRO A 279 -13.78 -10.93 5.86
C PRO A 279 -14.70 -10.41 4.75
N ALA A 280 -14.77 -11.13 3.63
CA ALA A 280 -15.51 -10.72 2.44
C ALA A 280 -17.01 -10.43 2.71
N TRP A 281 -17.64 -11.18 3.62
CA TRP A 281 -19.04 -10.97 3.98
C TRP A 281 -19.27 -9.65 4.72
N ALA A 282 -18.28 -9.14 5.47
CA ALA A 282 -18.38 -7.85 6.14
C ALA A 282 -18.13 -6.71 5.15
N ALA A 283 -17.14 -6.88 4.26
CA ALA A 283 -16.88 -5.92 3.18
C ALA A 283 -18.10 -5.77 2.26
N ALA A 284 -18.78 -6.87 1.90
CA ALA A 284 -20.00 -6.83 1.10
C ALA A 284 -21.14 -6.06 1.81
N ALA A 285 -21.34 -6.26 3.11
CA ALA A 285 -22.37 -5.52 3.84
C ALA A 285 -22.05 -4.01 3.92
N ILE A 286 -20.77 -3.65 4.03
CA ILE A 286 -20.31 -2.26 3.97
C ILE A 286 -20.49 -1.67 2.57
N GLU A 287 -20.24 -2.46 1.53
CA GLU A 287 -20.46 -2.08 0.13
C GLU A 287 -21.93 -1.79 -0.15
N ASP A 288 -22.83 -2.69 0.26
CA ASP A 288 -24.27 -2.54 0.08
C ASP A 288 -24.81 -1.24 0.71
N ALA A 289 -24.26 -0.84 1.87
CA ALA A 289 -24.75 0.30 2.64
C ALA A 289 -24.06 1.63 2.29
N PHE A 290 -22.75 1.62 1.99
CA PHE A 290 -21.94 2.83 1.84
C PHE A 290 -21.25 2.94 0.47
N GLY A 291 -21.33 1.92 -0.39
CA GLY A 291 -20.62 1.88 -1.66
C GLY A 291 -19.10 1.68 -1.52
N LEU A 292 -18.65 1.16 -0.38
CA LEU A 292 -17.24 0.88 -0.10
C LEU A 292 -16.97 -0.64 -0.21
N PRO A 293 -16.27 -1.12 -1.25
CA PRO A 293 -16.03 -2.55 -1.50
C PRO A 293 -14.91 -3.15 -0.63
N ARG A 294 -14.72 -2.63 0.58
CA ARG A 294 -13.62 -2.95 1.50
C ARG A 294 -14.06 -2.82 2.95
N LEU A 295 -13.42 -3.57 3.83
CA LEU A 295 -13.55 -3.41 5.27
C LEU A 295 -12.52 -2.39 5.78
N PRO A 296 -12.94 -1.24 6.35
CA PRO A 296 -12.03 -0.35 7.05
C PRO A 296 -11.46 -1.01 8.32
N VAL A 297 -10.15 -1.00 8.49
CA VAL A 297 -9.46 -1.55 9.66
C VAL A 297 -8.72 -0.42 10.37
N PRO A 298 -9.37 0.27 11.32
CA PRO A 298 -8.74 1.33 12.09
C PRO A 298 -7.81 0.75 13.17
N LEU A 299 -6.60 1.29 13.25
CA LEU A 299 -5.55 0.82 14.15
C LEU A 299 -4.84 1.99 14.83
N ARG A 300 -4.49 1.79 16.10
CA ARG A 300 -3.68 2.73 16.89
C ARG A 300 -2.42 2.05 17.34
N ILE A 301 -1.28 2.63 16.98
CA ILE A 301 0.05 2.18 17.39
C ILE A 301 0.59 3.14 18.44
N ARG A 302 0.98 2.61 19.60
CA ARG A 302 1.71 3.33 20.65
C ARG A 302 2.78 2.42 21.24
N LYS A 303 4.02 2.92 21.32
CA LYS A 303 5.19 2.16 21.84
C LYS A 303 5.34 0.77 21.20
N GLY A 304 5.03 0.65 19.91
CA GLY A 304 5.13 -0.60 19.14
C GLY A 304 3.96 -1.58 19.33
N ALA A 305 2.95 -1.25 20.14
CA ALA A 305 1.76 -2.08 20.32
C ALA A 305 0.57 -1.53 19.52
N ALA A 306 -0.08 -2.39 18.75
CA ALA A 306 -1.33 -2.08 18.04
C ALA A 306 -2.54 -2.31 18.96
N SER A 307 -3.53 -1.42 18.87
CA SER A 307 -4.79 -1.46 19.62
C SER A 307 -5.91 -0.81 18.81
N SER A 308 -7.18 -1.00 19.20
CA SER A 308 -8.29 -0.27 18.56
C SER A 308 -8.23 1.22 18.91
N PRO A 309 -8.49 2.13 17.94
CA PRO A 309 -8.65 3.55 18.22
C PRO A 309 -9.86 3.82 19.12
N THR A 310 -9.79 4.91 19.89
CA THR A 310 -10.93 5.44 20.65
C THR A 310 -11.98 6.08 19.73
N SER A 311 -13.17 6.35 20.26
CA SER A 311 -14.21 7.08 19.51
C SER A 311 -13.69 8.43 19.00
N ASP A 312 -12.89 9.16 19.79
CA ASP A 312 -12.36 10.45 19.37
C ASP A 312 -11.29 10.29 18.29
N GLU A 313 -10.45 9.25 18.37
CA GLU A 313 -9.49 8.93 17.31
C GLU A 313 -10.16 8.49 16.01
N LEU A 314 -11.30 7.78 16.06
CA LEU A 314 -12.11 7.47 14.87
C LEU A 314 -12.72 8.74 14.27
N HIS A 315 -13.15 9.69 15.11
CA HIS A 315 -13.66 10.97 14.64
C HIS A 315 -12.57 11.78 13.91
N VAL A 316 -11.35 11.78 14.46
CA VAL A 316 -10.17 12.38 13.81
C VAL A 316 -9.84 11.68 12.50
N LEU A 317 -9.87 10.34 12.45
CA LEU A 317 -9.67 9.61 11.20
C LEU A 317 -10.73 9.94 10.16
N ALA A 318 -12.00 10.09 10.55
CA ALA A 318 -13.07 10.49 9.64
C ALA A 318 -12.76 11.87 9.00
N ALA A 319 -12.36 12.85 9.80
CA ALA A 319 -12.02 14.18 9.28
C ALA A 319 -10.77 14.15 8.38
N ALA A 320 -9.76 13.36 8.74
CA ALA A 320 -8.56 13.20 7.93
C ALA A 320 -8.82 12.50 6.59
N LEU A 321 -9.69 11.49 6.57
CA LEU A 321 -10.11 10.79 5.35
C LEU A 321 -10.81 11.74 4.37
N GLU A 322 -11.68 12.62 4.86
CA GLU A 322 -12.35 13.60 3.99
C GLU A 322 -11.43 14.73 3.55
N ALA A 323 -10.58 15.25 4.43
CA ALA A 323 -9.58 16.22 4.03
C ALA A 323 -8.66 15.62 2.93
N ALA A 324 -8.27 14.35 3.06
CA ALA A 324 -7.51 13.65 2.03
C ALA A 324 -8.33 13.45 0.73
N ALA A 325 -9.62 13.15 0.83
CA ALA A 325 -10.50 13.05 -0.35
C ALA A 325 -10.58 14.37 -1.12
N ASN A 326 -10.63 15.50 -0.41
CA ASN A 326 -10.71 16.84 -1.00
C ASN A 326 -9.46 17.22 -1.81
N LEU A 327 -8.30 16.64 -1.50
CA LEU A 327 -7.07 16.80 -2.31
C LEU A 327 -7.23 16.31 -3.77
N SER A 328 -8.21 15.43 -4.04
CA SER A 328 -8.44 14.89 -5.39
C SER A 328 -9.51 15.64 -6.18
N THR A 329 -10.40 16.34 -5.49
CA THR A 329 -11.56 17.00 -6.11
C THR A 329 -11.26 18.43 -6.49
N GLU A 330 -10.35 19.09 -5.79
CA GLU A 330 -9.98 20.48 -6.00
C GLU A 330 -8.57 20.52 -6.57
N GLN A 331 -8.48 20.55 -7.90
CA GLN A 331 -7.21 20.75 -8.61
C GLN A 331 -6.66 22.14 -8.25
N ASP A 332 -5.36 22.24 -7.97
CA ASP A 332 -4.63 23.47 -7.64
C ASP A 332 -4.77 24.02 -6.20
N LEU A 333 -5.04 23.17 -5.20
CA LEU A 333 -4.98 23.60 -3.79
C LEU A 333 -3.64 23.28 -3.11
N ASP A 334 -3.11 24.27 -2.38
CA ASP A 334 -1.96 24.11 -1.46
C ASP A 334 -2.36 23.39 -0.16
N ASP A 335 -3.65 23.41 0.21
CA ASP A 335 -4.19 22.71 1.37
C ASP A 335 -5.60 22.17 1.14
N ALA A 336 -5.99 21.14 1.89
CA ALA A 336 -7.34 20.60 1.91
C ALA A 336 -7.82 20.46 3.36
N GLU A 337 -9.03 20.89 3.62
CA GLU A 337 -9.62 20.87 4.97
C GLU A 337 -10.95 20.11 4.98
N SER A 338 -11.23 19.44 6.10
CA SER A 338 -12.57 18.95 6.43
C SER A 338 -12.88 19.25 7.89
N SER A 339 -14.13 19.63 8.14
CA SER A 339 -14.69 19.85 9.47
C SER A 339 -15.92 18.95 9.66
N ILE A 340 -15.86 18.08 10.66
CA ILE A 340 -16.90 17.11 10.95
C ILE A 340 -17.44 17.34 12.36
N GLU A 341 -18.76 17.50 12.48
CA GLU A 341 -19.46 17.58 13.76
C GLU A 341 -20.25 16.29 14.01
N VAL A 342 -20.05 15.69 15.18
CA VAL A 342 -20.83 14.54 15.66
C VAL A 342 -21.09 14.68 17.15
N ASP A 343 -22.35 14.54 17.56
CA ASP A 343 -22.82 14.69 18.94
C ASP A 343 -22.37 16.02 19.60
N GLY A 344 -22.41 17.13 18.84
CA GLY A 344 -22.03 18.46 19.33
C GLY A 344 -20.52 18.67 19.54
N ARG A 345 -19.67 17.76 19.03
CA ARG A 345 -18.20 17.92 19.03
C ARG A 345 -17.72 18.09 17.60
N MET A 346 -17.00 19.18 17.35
CA MET A 346 -16.39 19.48 16.05
C MET A 346 -14.94 19.00 16.01
N VAL A 347 -14.56 18.36 14.91
CA VAL A 347 -13.17 18.00 14.58
C VAL A 347 -12.84 18.56 13.21
N THR A 348 -11.81 19.40 13.14
CA THR A 348 -11.29 19.94 11.88
C THR A 348 -9.90 19.39 11.63
N VAL A 349 -9.68 18.84 10.43
CA VAL A 349 -8.36 18.42 9.95
C VAL A 349 -8.07 19.18 8.67
N ARG A 350 -6.94 19.89 8.66
CA ARG A 350 -6.36 20.50 7.47
C ARG A 350 -5.08 19.76 7.10
N LEU A 351 -4.98 19.31 5.87
CA LEU A 351 -3.80 18.73 5.27
C LEU A 351 -3.19 19.78 4.34
N THR A 352 -1.92 20.08 4.52
CA THR A 352 -1.18 20.98 3.63
C THR A 352 -0.37 20.11 2.69
N ILE A 353 -0.50 20.33 1.39
CA ILE A 353 0.48 19.83 0.43
C ILE A 353 1.72 20.69 0.68
N PRO A 354 2.86 20.10 1.08
CA PRO A 354 4.07 20.88 1.26
C PRO A 354 4.32 21.65 -0.04
N GLU A 355 4.33 22.99 0.03
CA GLU A 355 4.90 23.80 -1.04
C GLU A 355 6.27 23.20 -1.29
N MET A 356 6.44 22.61 -2.47
CA MET A 356 7.77 22.26 -2.94
C MET A 356 8.40 23.63 -3.18
N ASP A 357 9.08 24.18 -2.17
CA ASP A 357 9.79 25.46 -2.27
C ASP A 357 10.46 25.48 -3.65
N ASP A 358 10.12 26.44 -4.50
CA ASP A 358 10.83 26.65 -5.77
C ASP A 358 12.34 26.89 -5.52
N ASP A 359 12.73 27.21 -4.27
CA ASP A 359 14.11 27.27 -3.78
C ASP A 359 14.71 25.91 -3.36
N ASP A 360 13.89 24.90 -3.01
CA ASP A 360 14.32 23.50 -2.88
C ASP A 360 14.40 22.81 -4.27
N HIS A 361 13.83 23.46 -5.30
CA HIS A 361 14.07 23.27 -6.73
C HIS A 361 14.73 24.49 -7.39
N GLU A 362 15.74 25.13 -6.77
CA GLU A 362 16.66 25.92 -7.60
C GLU A 362 17.14 24.97 -8.71
N PRO A 363 16.96 25.30 -10.01
CA PRO A 363 17.52 24.52 -11.10
C PRO A 363 19.02 24.74 -11.05
N MET A 364 19.69 24.02 -10.14
CA MET A 364 21.10 24.18 -9.89
C MET A 364 21.85 23.56 -11.06
N LEU A 365 22.24 24.43 -11.98
CA LEU A 365 23.39 24.27 -12.86
C LEU A 365 24.45 23.43 -12.14
N VAL A 366 24.80 22.30 -12.75
CA VAL A 366 25.74 21.34 -12.21
C VAL A 366 27.02 22.06 -11.82
N ALA A 367 27.27 22.12 -10.52
CA ALA A 367 28.59 22.48 -10.01
C ALA A 367 29.46 21.22 -9.98
N ASP A 368 30.74 21.44 -10.29
CA ASP A 368 31.88 20.52 -10.40
C ASP A 368 31.86 19.25 -9.52
N PRO A 369 32.54 18.16 -9.94
CA PRO A 369 32.47 16.86 -9.31
C PRO A 369 33.09 16.88 -7.91
N VAL A 370 32.30 17.25 -6.90
CA VAL A 370 32.73 17.21 -5.51
C VAL A 370 32.39 15.86 -4.91
N ALA A 371 33.42 15.01 -4.91
CA ALA A 371 33.68 13.92 -3.97
C ALA A 371 32.52 12.96 -3.67
N THR A 372 32.67 11.75 -4.19
CA THR A 372 31.89 10.53 -3.95
C THR A 372 31.94 10.01 -2.50
N ASN A 373 32.42 10.84 -1.57
CA ASN A 373 32.53 10.53 -0.16
C ASN A 373 31.65 11.52 0.63
N ARG A 374 30.54 11.02 1.19
CA ARG A 374 29.62 11.79 2.06
C ARG A 374 30.36 12.47 3.22
N SER A 375 31.49 11.90 3.67
CA SER A 375 32.33 12.48 4.72
C SER A 375 33.08 13.76 4.30
N ARG A 376 33.06 14.11 3.00
CA ARG A 376 33.70 15.30 2.42
C ARG A 376 32.72 16.21 1.70
N THR A 377 31.44 15.87 1.67
CA THR A 377 30.40 16.71 1.08
C THR A 377 30.26 18.00 1.91
N PRO A 378 30.47 19.19 1.31
CA PRO A 378 30.26 20.45 2.00
C PRO A 378 28.81 20.55 2.51
N ARG A 379 28.61 21.16 3.70
CA ARG A 379 27.29 21.23 4.36
C ARG A 379 26.17 21.80 3.46
N ASN A 380 26.49 22.73 2.57
CA ASN A 380 25.53 23.35 1.66
C ASN A 380 25.51 22.72 0.24
N ALA A 381 26.37 21.73 -0.04
CA ALA A 381 26.39 21.06 -1.34
C ALA A 381 25.17 20.13 -1.52
N PRO A 382 24.81 19.76 -2.76
CA PRO A 382 23.77 18.77 -3.03
C PRO A 382 24.03 17.47 -2.28
N CYS A 383 22.98 16.89 -1.70
CA CYS A 383 23.14 15.65 -0.96
C CYS A 383 23.48 14.49 -1.93
N PRO A 384 24.52 13.67 -1.66
CA PRO A 384 24.93 12.59 -2.57
C PRO A 384 23.92 11.45 -2.72
N CYS A 385 22.85 11.45 -1.92
CA CYS A 385 21.73 10.51 -2.03
C CYS A 385 20.76 10.84 -3.17
N GLY A 386 20.89 12.01 -3.79
CA GLY A 386 20.04 12.40 -4.92
C GLY A 386 18.64 12.91 -4.59
N SER A 387 18.37 13.24 -3.34
CA SER A 387 17.08 13.77 -2.87
C SER A 387 16.76 15.22 -3.30
N GLY A 388 17.60 15.86 -4.10
CA GLY A 388 17.49 17.31 -4.42
C GLY A 388 17.87 18.26 -3.26
N LYS A 389 17.81 17.81 -2.00
CA LYS A 389 18.06 18.65 -0.81
C LYS A 389 19.56 18.95 -0.57
N LYS A 390 19.85 20.09 0.06
CA LYS A 390 21.18 20.44 0.61
C LYS A 390 21.63 19.40 1.64
N TYR A 391 22.91 19.00 1.64
CA TYR A 391 23.45 17.92 2.50
C TYR A 391 23.10 18.11 3.99
N LYS A 392 23.20 19.34 4.50
CA LYS A 392 22.81 19.69 5.89
C LYS A 392 21.34 19.45 6.24
N LYS A 393 20.44 19.56 5.26
CA LYS A 393 18.99 19.37 5.43
C LYS A 393 18.55 17.92 5.13
N CYS A 394 19.49 17.03 4.78
CA CYS A 394 19.17 15.68 4.32
C CYS A 394 19.94 14.61 5.09
N HIS A 395 21.21 14.38 4.76
CA HIS A 395 21.97 13.28 5.35
C HIS A 395 23.01 13.70 6.38
N LEU A 396 23.28 15.00 6.60
CA LEU A 396 24.34 15.42 7.53
C LEU A 396 24.11 14.90 8.96
N GLU A 397 22.92 15.10 9.52
CA GLU A 397 22.62 14.63 10.88
C GLU A 397 22.67 13.09 10.98
N LEU A 398 22.17 12.41 9.94
CA LEU A 398 22.21 10.95 9.83
C LEU A 398 23.65 10.43 9.74
N ASP A 399 24.49 11.04 8.92
CA ASP A 399 25.89 10.66 8.73
C ASP A 399 26.71 11.00 9.99
N GLU A 400 26.41 12.09 10.69
CA GLU A 400 27.00 12.44 11.98
C GLU A 400 26.58 11.48 13.11
N GLU A 401 25.33 11.02 13.12
CA GLU A 401 24.85 9.99 14.05
C GLU A 401 25.46 8.63 13.74
N GLN A 402 25.52 8.22 12.47
CA GLN A 402 26.20 7.00 12.03
C GLN A 402 27.69 7.02 12.40
N ALA A 403 28.39 8.14 12.17
CA ALA A 403 29.77 8.31 12.60
C ALA A 403 29.92 8.22 14.13
N ARG A 404 28.93 8.69 14.89
CA ARG A 404 28.88 8.55 16.36
C ARG A 404 28.70 7.10 16.78
N ARG A 405 27.79 6.35 16.13
CA ARG A 405 27.57 4.91 16.37
C ARG A 405 28.81 4.09 16.01
N ALA A 406 29.48 4.42 14.90
CA ALA A 406 30.72 3.76 14.46
C ALA A 406 31.91 4.02 15.39
N ARG A 407 31.90 5.08 16.21
CA ARG A 407 32.94 5.36 17.23
C ARG A 407 32.78 4.55 18.52
N GLY A 408 31.65 3.86 18.72
CA GLY A 408 31.41 3.01 19.89
C GLY A 408 32.14 1.66 19.86
N THR A 409 31.91 0.85 20.89
CA THR A 409 32.39 -0.53 21.02
C THR A 409 31.21 -1.49 21.10
N GLY A 410 31.28 -2.62 20.40
CA GLY A 410 30.24 -3.68 20.41
C GLY A 410 29.63 -3.96 19.02
N PRO A 411 28.71 -4.95 18.93
CA PRO A 411 28.21 -5.49 17.66
C PRO A 411 27.57 -4.42 16.75
N GLY A 412 26.78 -3.50 17.32
CA GLY A 412 26.15 -2.43 16.53
C GLY A 412 27.14 -1.39 15.98
N ALA A 413 28.28 -1.18 16.64
CA ALA A 413 29.34 -0.31 16.11
C ALA A 413 30.13 -1.02 15.00
N GLU A 414 30.28 -2.33 15.09
CA GLU A 414 30.94 -3.16 14.07
C GLU A 414 30.09 -3.26 12.79
N GLU A 415 28.78 -3.45 12.94
CA GLU A 415 27.82 -3.46 11.85
C GLU A 415 27.73 -2.10 11.14
N ALA A 416 27.70 -0.99 11.89
CA ALA A 416 27.76 0.36 11.30
C ALA A 416 29.06 0.61 10.51
N ARG A 417 30.21 0.09 10.97
CA ARG A 417 31.48 0.16 10.23
C ARG A 417 31.46 -0.72 8.97
N ALA A 418 30.85 -1.90 9.05
CA ALA A 418 30.69 -2.79 7.89
C ALA A 418 29.78 -2.16 6.83
N ASP A 419 28.70 -1.50 7.23
CA ASP A 419 27.81 -0.78 6.33
C ASP A 419 28.49 0.42 5.67
N ALA A 420 29.23 1.21 6.44
CA ALA A 420 30.03 2.32 5.91
C ALA A 420 31.06 1.83 4.88
N ARG A 421 31.70 0.67 5.10
CA ARG A 421 32.58 0.03 4.12
C ARG A 421 31.84 -0.36 2.83
N ARG A 422 30.68 -1.01 2.93
CA ARG A 422 29.86 -1.37 1.75
C ARG A 422 29.45 -0.15 0.93
N ARG A 423 29.03 0.94 1.58
CA ARG A 423 28.65 2.19 0.90
C ARG A 423 29.86 2.88 0.25
N ALA A 424 31.00 2.93 0.94
CA ALA A 424 32.24 3.48 0.39
C ALA A 424 32.77 2.65 -0.80
N GLU A 425 32.46 1.36 -0.84
CA GLU A 425 32.81 0.47 -1.94
C GLU A 425 31.83 0.55 -3.13
N ARG A 426 30.66 1.19 -2.99
CA ARG A 426 29.66 1.30 -4.06
C ARG A 426 30.17 2.24 -5.16
N ASP A 427 29.88 1.85 -6.40
CA ASP A 427 30.31 2.64 -7.55
C ASP A 427 29.58 4.00 -7.61
N PRO A 428 30.29 5.13 -7.81
CA PRO A 428 29.70 6.45 -7.95
C PRO A 428 28.61 6.56 -9.02
N ILE A 429 28.67 5.73 -10.06
CA ILE A 429 27.69 5.75 -11.15
C ILE A 429 26.28 5.38 -10.69
N HIS A 430 26.14 4.58 -9.63
CA HIS A 430 24.82 4.24 -9.10
C HIS A 430 24.15 5.44 -8.41
N GLY A 431 24.95 6.32 -7.79
CA GLY A 431 24.40 7.57 -7.24
C GLY A 431 24.01 8.57 -8.35
N LEU A 432 24.70 8.53 -9.50
CA LEU A 432 24.31 9.31 -10.68
C LEU A 432 23.02 8.78 -11.32
N ASP A 433 22.91 7.46 -11.46
CA ASP A 433 21.70 6.77 -11.90
C ASP A 433 20.49 7.15 -11.05
N GLU A 434 20.59 6.98 -9.73
CA GLU A 434 19.50 7.33 -8.79
C GLU A 434 19.02 8.77 -8.95
N ARG A 435 19.96 9.73 -9.14
CA ARG A 435 19.63 11.14 -9.35
C ARG A 435 18.90 11.37 -10.66
N ILE A 436 19.47 10.91 -11.77
CA ILE A 436 18.89 11.11 -13.10
C ILE A 436 17.53 10.44 -13.18
N THR A 437 17.42 9.22 -12.66
CA THR A 437 16.19 8.44 -12.66
C THR A 437 15.09 9.14 -11.85
N ALA A 438 15.37 9.56 -10.61
CA ALA A 438 14.40 10.26 -9.78
C ALA A 438 13.89 11.55 -10.44
N ASP A 439 14.82 12.36 -10.97
CA ASP A 439 14.49 13.66 -11.56
C ASP A 439 13.73 13.52 -12.89
N ALA A 440 14.10 12.53 -13.71
CA ALA A 440 13.37 12.20 -14.93
C ALA A 440 11.94 11.73 -14.65
N LEU A 441 11.75 10.86 -13.64
CA LEU A 441 10.41 10.40 -13.25
C LEU A 441 9.55 11.55 -12.69
N ALA A 442 10.13 12.42 -11.88
CA ALA A 442 9.43 13.60 -11.36
C ALA A 442 8.95 14.50 -12.50
N LEU A 443 9.84 14.78 -13.47
CA LEU A 443 9.50 15.58 -14.64
C LEU A 443 8.40 14.94 -15.50
N ALA A 444 8.49 13.63 -15.73
CA ALA A 444 7.47 12.89 -16.47
C ALA A 444 6.10 12.91 -15.77
N ARG A 445 6.08 12.72 -14.44
CA ARG A 445 4.85 12.79 -13.63
C ARG A 445 4.24 14.19 -13.65
N GLN A 446 5.07 15.23 -13.55
CA GLN A 446 4.62 16.61 -13.69
C GLN A 446 4.04 16.89 -15.07
N ARG A 447 4.67 16.37 -16.14
CA ARG A 447 4.29 16.63 -17.53
C ARG A 447 3.04 15.87 -17.97
N TRP A 448 2.95 14.60 -17.61
CA TRP A 448 1.95 13.66 -18.16
C TRP A 448 0.92 13.21 -17.12
N GLY A 449 1.13 13.50 -15.83
CA GLY A 449 0.22 13.15 -14.75
C GLY A 449 -0.14 11.66 -14.77
N ARG A 450 -1.44 11.37 -14.63
CA ARG A 450 -1.98 10.00 -14.60
C ARG A 450 -1.77 9.20 -15.88
N ALA A 451 -1.45 9.85 -17.01
CA ALA A 451 -1.20 9.15 -18.26
C ALA A 451 0.21 8.53 -18.33
N PHE A 452 1.09 8.84 -17.36
CA PHE A 452 2.38 8.20 -17.18
C PHE A 452 2.29 7.15 -16.07
N ASP A 453 2.09 5.89 -16.46
CA ASP A 453 1.88 4.75 -15.56
C ASP A 453 2.79 3.57 -15.93
N PRO A 454 4.12 3.71 -15.75
CA PRO A 454 5.04 2.62 -16.02
C PRO A 454 4.85 1.44 -15.05
N GLU A 455 4.47 1.70 -13.80
CA GLU A 455 4.21 0.67 -12.80
C GLU A 455 2.98 -0.19 -13.16
N GLY A 456 1.86 0.42 -13.53
CA GLY A 456 0.67 -0.31 -13.99
C GLY A 456 0.92 -1.09 -15.29
N THR A 457 1.79 -0.56 -16.15
CA THR A 457 2.25 -1.28 -17.35
C THR A 457 3.03 -2.54 -16.99
N LEU A 458 3.98 -2.46 -16.05
CA LEU A 458 4.72 -3.63 -15.57
C LEU A 458 3.80 -4.64 -14.88
N ALA A 459 2.85 -4.18 -14.06
CA ALA A 459 1.85 -5.04 -13.43
C ALA A 459 1.00 -5.79 -14.48
N GLY A 460 0.61 -5.12 -15.56
CA GLY A 460 -0.08 -5.74 -16.70
C GLY A 460 0.74 -6.80 -17.43
N LEU A 461 2.07 -6.78 -17.31
CA LEU A 461 2.98 -7.81 -17.82
C LEU A 461 3.18 -8.98 -16.86
N GLY A 462 2.51 -8.96 -15.69
CA GLY A 462 2.60 -10.01 -14.67
C GLY A 462 3.86 -9.94 -13.82
N LEU A 463 4.55 -8.80 -13.79
CA LEU A 463 5.73 -8.62 -12.94
C LEU A 463 5.29 -8.25 -11.51
N ASP A 464 5.93 -8.90 -10.54
CA ASP A 464 5.76 -8.59 -9.13
C ASP A 464 6.24 -7.15 -8.84
N PRO A 465 5.53 -6.36 -8.01
CA PRO A 465 5.97 -5.04 -7.54
C PRO A 465 7.42 -4.99 -7.05
N GLU A 466 7.93 -6.05 -6.39
CA GLU A 466 9.32 -6.14 -5.94
C GLU A 466 10.31 -6.07 -7.12
N VAL A 467 9.95 -6.62 -8.28
CA VAL A 467 10.77 -6.57 -9.50
C VAL A 467 10.77 -5.16 -10.09
N GLY A 468 9.66 -4.43 -10.00
CA GLY A 468 9.52 -3.06 -10.52
C GLY A 468 10.58 -2.08 -9.98
N GLY A 469 10.96 -2.21 -8.70
CA GLY A 469 12.02 -1.38 -8.10
C GLY A 469 13.40 -1.58 -8.74
N TYR A 470 13.70 -2.78 -9.24
CA TYR A 470 14.95 -3.07 -9.96
C TYR A 470 14.94 -2.58 -11.41
N LEU A 471 13.77 -2.22 -11.94
CA LEU A 471 13.55 -1.82 -13.33
C LEU A 471 13.34 -0.31 -13.50
N SER A 472 13.64 0.49 -12.47
CA SER A 472 13.53 1.96 -12.51
C SER A 472 14.29 2.60 -13.69
N GLY A 473 15.48 2.09 -14.01
CA GLY A 473 16.24 2.52 -15.20
C GLY A 473 15.54 2.22 -16.54
N TRP A 474 14.62 1.25 -16.58
CA TRP A 474 13.76 1.00 -17.74
C TRP A 474 12.55 1.95 -17.79
N HIS A 475 11.92 2.25 -16.63
CA HIS A 475 10.84 3.25 -16.55
C HIS A 475 11.25 4.57 -17.19
N VAL A 476 12.51 4.98 -16.98
CA VAL A 476 12.97 6.27 -17.49
C VAL A 476 13.43 6.23 -18.94
N ALA A 477 14.12 5.18 -19.38
CA ALA A 477 14.81 5.16 -20.67
C ALA A 477 14.05 4.45 -21.80
N HIS A 478 12.99 3.70 -21.49
CA HIS A 478 12.34 2.83 -22.47
C HIS A 478 10.82 2.83 -22.42
N TYR A 479 10.19 3.21 -21.30
CA TYR A 479 8.76 3.41 -21.26
C TYR A 479 8.39 4.72 -21.97
N GLY A 480 7.56 4.62 -23.01
CA GLY A 480 7.08 5.77 -23.78
C GLY A 480 5.85 6.38 -23.11
N GLY A 481 5.93 7.69 -22.83
CA GLY A 481 4.79 8.48 -22.39
C GLY A 481 3.77 8.73 -23.51
N PRO A 482 2.68 9.47 -23.22
CA PRO A 482 1.57 9.69 -24.15
C PRO A 482 1.94 10.36 -25.48
N ASP A 483 3.05 11.12 -25.49
CA ASP A 483 3.56 11.80 -26.69
C ASP A 483 4.69 11.03 -27.39
N GLY A 484 4.98 9.79 -26.94
CA GLY A 484 5.99 8.92 -27.49
C GLY A 484 7.42 9.16 -26.97
N ARG A 485 7.67 10.20 -26.18
CA ARG A 485 8.97 10.43 -25.52
C ARG A 485 9.09 9.60 -24.24
N THR A 486 10.32 9.32 -23.83
CA THR A 486 10.59 8.70 -22.52
C THR A 486 10.82 9.76 -21.44
N ALA A 487 10.75 9.39 -20.16
CA ALA A 487 11.04 10.33 -19.06
C ALA A 487 12.49 10.87 -19.15
N LEU A 488 13.43 10.03 -19.58
CA LEU A 488 14.82 10.41 -19.81
C LEU A 488 14.96 11.38 -20.98
N ASP A 489 14.08 11.32 -21.99
CA ASP A 489 14.05 12.29 -23.07
C ASP A 489 13.66 13.67 -22.60
N LEU A 490 12.57 13.77 -21.82
CA LEU A 490 12.19 15.03 -21.18
C LEU A 490 13.34 15.58 -20.32
N TYR A 491 13.97 14.72 -19.52
CA TYR A 491 15.07 15.12 -18.66
C TYR A 491 16.26 15.68 -19.45
N VAL A 492 16.69 15.00 -20.52
CA VAL A 492 17.82 15.48 -21.33
C VAL A 492 17.46 16.74 -22.11
N GLU A 493 16.22 16.86 -22.60
CA GLU A 493 15.73 18.06 -23.28
C GLU A 493 15.74 19.29 -22.36
N GLU A 494 15.20 19.16 -21.15
CA GLU A 494 15.03 20.30 -20.24
C GLU A 494 16.27 20.57 -19.38
N ARG A 495 16.98 19.52 -18.97
CA ARG A 495 18.05 19.58 -17.96
C ARG A 495 19.39 19.04 -18.44
N GLY A 496 19.43 18.41 -19.61
CA GLY A 496 20.65 17.78 -20.16
C GLY A 496 21.79 18.75 -20.44
N GLY A 497 21.51 20.04 -20.60
CA GLY A 497 22.52 21.09 -20.72
C GLY A 497 23.41 21.22 -19.48
N GLY A 498 22.91 20.82 -18.31
CA GLY A 498 23.68 20.79 -17.07
C GLY A 498 24.59 19.57 -16.93
N LEU A 499 24.31 18.46 -17.61
CA LEU A 499 25.07 17.22 -17.41
C LEU A 499 26.55 17.38 -17.80
N ASP A 500 27.43 16.85 -16.95
CA ASP A 500 28.84 16.69 -17.29
C ASP A 500 29.03 15.56 -18.32
N GLU A 501 30.26 15.38 -18.81
CA GLU A 501 30.56 14.35 -19.82
C GLU A 501 30.20 12.93 -19.37
N VAL A 502 30.30 12.65 -18.06
CA VAL A 502 29.93 11.34 -17.49
C VAL A 502 28.41 11.18 -17.49
N GLY A 503 27.66 12.20 -17.09
CA GLY A 503 26.20 12.24 -17.09
C GLY A 503 25.61 12.14 -18.49
N LYS A 504 26.18 12.85 -19.47
CA LYS A 504 25.75 12.75 -20.87
C LYS A 504 25.94 11.34 -21.42
N ARG A 505 27.14 10.76 -21.23
CA ARG A 505 27.43 9.38 -21.64
C ARG A 505 26.54 8.37 -20.94
N TYR A 506 26.25 8.60 -19.66
CA TYR A 506 25.36 7.73 -18.90
C TYR A 506 23.93 7.77 -19.46
N ALA A 507 23.39 8.97 -19.72
CA ALA A 507 22.06 9.13 -20.30
C ALA A 507 21.98 8.51 -21.71
N GLU A 508 23.00 8.73 -22.55
CA GLU A 508 23.12 8.09 -23.87
C GLU A 508 23.20 6.56 -23.76
N ALA A 509 24.00 6.04 -22.83
CA ALA A 509 24.12 4.61 -22.60
C ALA A 509 22.80 4.00 -22.13
N GLN A 510 22.05 4.67 -21.26
CA GLN A 510 20.73 4.23 -20.81
C GLN A 510 19.73 4.16 -21.97
N ARG A 511 19.68 5.19 -22.82
CA ARG A 511 18.84 5.21 -24.04
C ARG A 511 19.21 4.10 -25.02
N GLY A 512 20.51 3.89 -25.22
CA GLY A 512 21.08 2.93 -26.15
C GLY A 512 21.12 1.48 -25.63
N ALA A 513 20.71 1.23 -24.39
CA ALA A 513 20.70 -0.10 -23.82
C ALA A 513 19.42 -0.88 -24.16
N TRP A 514 19.50 -2.19 -24.04
CA TRP A 514 18.36 -3.10 -24.19
C TRP A 514 18.48 -4.24 -23.19
N PHE A 515 17.34 -4.84 -22.86
CA PHE A 515 17.31 -6.10 -22.14
C PHE A 515 17.85 -7.22 -23.02
N SER A 516 18.69 -8.07 -22.42
CA SER A 516 19.09 -9.33 -23.03
C SER A 516 19.33 -10.42 -21.99
N TYR A 517 19.41 -11.66 -22.47
CA TYR A 517 19.65 -12.83 -21.66
C TYR A 517 21.16 -13.08 -21.67
N GLN A 518 21.78 -12.91 -20.51
CA GLN A 518 23.22 -12.95 -20.33
C GLN A 518 23.63 -14.25 -19.65
N GLU A 519 24.49 -15.03 -20.29
CA GLU A 519 25.16 -16.16 -19.64
C GLU A 519 26.33 -15.63 -18.80
N VAL A 520 26.40 -16.06 -17.54
CA VAL A 520 27.56 -15.78 -16.67
C VAL A 520 28.71 -16.70 -17.09
N VAL A 521 29.69 -16.16 -17.80
CA VAL A 521 30.87 -16.93 -18.26
C VAL A 521 31.83 -17.17 -17.10
N SER A 522 32.12 -16.13 -16.33
CA SER A 522 32.97 -16.20 -15.14
C SER A 522 32.69 -15.04 -14.19
N ALA A 523 33.02 -15.20 -12.91
CA ALA A 523 32.91 -14.14 -11.92
C ALA A 523 34.20 -14.07 -11.09
N LYS A 524 34.70 -12.84 -10.86
CA LYS A 524 35.74 -12.52 -9.90
C LYS A 524 35.07 -11.89 -8.68
N PRO A 525 34.93 -12.63 -7.56
CA PRO A 525 34.15 -12.17 -6.41
C PRO A 525 34.60 -10.81 -5.88
N GLY A 526 33.67 -9.86 -5.80
CA GLY A 526 33.93 -8.50 -5.31
C GLY A 526 34.51 -7.54 -6.36
N GLU A 527 34.66 -7.96 -7.61
CA GLU A 527 35.34 -7.18 -8.65
C GLU A 527 34.56 -7.09 -9.95
N SER A 528 34.32 -8.23 -10.63
CA SER A 528 33.76 -8.22 -11.98
C SER A 528 33.07 -9.52 -12.38
N ILE A 529 32.25 -9.45 -13.42
CA ILE A 529 31.58 -10.59 -14.04
C ILE A 529 31.79 -10.52 -15.54
N THR A 530 32.12 -11.64 -16.16
CA THR A 530 32.13 -11.77 -17.62
C THR A 530 30.78 -12.32 -18.05
N LEU A 531 30.06 -11.54 -18.85
CA LEU A 531 28.74 -11.87 -19.38
C LEU A 531 28.82 -12.10 -20.88
N ARG A 532 28.12 -13.13 -21.36
CA ARG A 532 27.90 -13.38 -22.79
C ARG A 532 26.45 -13.12 -23.13
N ASP A 533 26.21 -12.26 -24.11
CA ASP A 533 24.86 -11.96 -24.56
C ASP A 533 24.35 -13.07 -25.49
N LEU A 534 23.28 -13.75 -25.08
CA LEU A 534 22.73 -14.90 -25.81
C LEU A 534 21.80 -14.52 -26.96
N LEU A 535 21.36 -13.26 -27.03
CA LEU A 535 20.48 -12.74 -28.09
C LEU A 535 21.24 -11.87 -29.09
N ALA A 536 21.98 -10.86 -28.61
CA ALA A 536 22.77 -9.94 -29.42
C ALA A 536 24.17 -10.50 -29.75
N GLY A 537 24.68 -11.43 -28.94
CA GLY A 537 26.04 -11.96 -29.08
C GLY A 537 27.09 -11.03 -28.44
N GLY A 538 28.32 -11.53 -28.37
CA GLY A 538 29.44 -10.82 -27.77
C GLY A 538 29.61 -11.10 -26.28
N GLU A 539 30.82 -10.82 -25.79
CA GLU A 539 31.18 -10.98 -24.39
C GLU A 539 31.67 -9.64 -23.82
N ARG A 540 31.28 -9.35 -22.58
CA ARG A 540 31.64 -8.11 -21.88
C ARG A 540 32.05 -8.42 -20.45
N VAL A 541 33.12 -7.75 -20.01
CA VAL A 541 33.50 -7.72 -18.60
C VAL A 541 32.81 -6.53 -17.96
N VAL A 542 31.97 -6.83 -16.98
CA VAL A 542 31.15 -5.85 -16.27
C VAL A 542 31.73 -5.64 -14.88
N ALA A 543 31.95 -4.38 -14.51
CA ALA A 543 32.37 -4.02 -13.16
C ALA A 543 31.18 -4.16 -12.21
N GLU A 544 31.19 -5.23 -11.41
CA GLU A 544 30.09 -5.55 -10.50
C GLU A 544 30.69 -6.27 -9.27
N LYS A 545 30.44 -5.72 -8.07
CA LYS A 545 31.03 -6.20 -6.81
C LYS A 545 30.12 -7.13 -5.99
N THR A 546 28.81 -6.99 -6.10
CA THR A 546 27.85 -7.71 -5.24
C THR A 546 27.39 -8.99 -5.91
N ALA A 547 26.79 -8.88 -7.09
CA ALA A 547 26.42 -10.01 -7.94
C ALA A 547 27.63 -10.90 -8.30
N SER A 548 28.86 -10.38 -8.38
CA SER A 548 30.05 -11.23 -8.63
C SER A 548 30.36 -12.21 -7.50
N ARG A 549 29.76 -12.02 -6.31
CA ARG A 549 29.89 -12.93 -5.17
C ARG A 549 28.79 -13.99 -5.14
N THR A 550 27.69 -13.80 -5.87
CA THR A 550 26.49 -14.66 -5.80
C THR A 550 26.15 -15.35 -7.12
N LEU A 551 26.47 -14.73 -8.27
CA LEU A 551 26.19 -15.29 -9.59
C LEU A 551 27.11 -16.48 -9.89
N LEU A 552 26.49 -17.57 -10.30
CA LEU A 552 27.16 -18.82 -10.60
C LEU A 552 27.53 -18.88 -12.10
N PRO A 553 28.73 -19.38 -12.46
CA PRO A 553 29.05 -19.66 -13.85
C PRO A 553 27.99 -20.54 -14.52
N ARG A 554 27.68 -20.24 -15.78
CA ARG A 554 26.63 -20.83 -16.63
C ARG A 554 25.19 -20.50 -16.25
N ALA A 555 24.95 -19.80 -15.13
CA ALA A 555 23.64 -19.25 -14.86
C ALA A 555 23.28 -18.22 -15.95
N VAL A 556 22.00 -18.06 -16.21
CA VAL A 556 21.48 -17.04 -17.12
C VAL A 556 20.81 -15.96 -16.27
N ILE A 557 21.05 -14.71 -16.62
CA ILE A 557 20.39 -13.54 -16.01
C ILE A 557 19.71 -12.71 -17.08
N LEU A 558 18.66 -11.98 -16.68
CA LEU A 558 18.06 -10.92 -17.48
C LEU A 558 18.56 -9.57 -16.96
N GLY A 559 19.11 -8.76 -17.84
CA GLY A 559 19.54 -7.41 -17.50
C GLY A 559 20.01 -6.63 -18.73
N ARG A 560 20.40 -5.38 -18.49
CA ARG A 560 20.98 -4.48 -19.49
C ARG A 560 22.45 -4.26 -19.16
N VAL A 561 23.28 -4.15 -20.19
CA VAL A 561 24.70 -3.80 -20.03
C VAL A 561 24.91 -2.40 -20.58
N LEU A 562 25.25 -1.45 -19.72
CA LEU A 562 25.56 -0.07 -20.11
C LEU A 562 27.04 0.05 -20.41
N ASP A 563 27.39 0.46 -21.64
CA ASP A 563 28.76 0.77 -22.02
C ASP A 563 29.06 2.25 -21.78
N LEU A 564 30.00 2.55 -20.89
CA LEU A 564 30.42 3.91 -20.54
C LEU A 564 31.78 4.28 -21.16
N GLY A 565 32.18 3.57 -22.23
CA GLY A 565 33.38 3.80 -23.03
C GLY A 565 34.68 3.26 -22.44
N GLY A 566 34.84 3.33 -21.11
CA GLY A 566 36.00 2.76 -20.39
C GLY A 566 35.68 1.52 -19.54
N ARG A 567 34.40 1.21 -19.36
CA ARG A 567 33.90 0.10 -18.55
C ARG A 567 32.43 -0.17 -18.87
N ALA A 568 32.01 -1.41 -18.63
CA ALA A 568 30.60 -1.80 -18.68
C ALA A 568 30.04 -1.98 -17.27
N ILE A 569 28.77 -1.62 -17.07
CA ILE A 569 28.03 -1.84 -15.82
C ILE A 569 26.73 -2.61 -16.09
N LEU A 570 26.28 -3.37 -15.10
CA LEU A 570 25.00 -4.08 -15.14
C LEU A 570 23.91 -3.15 -14.62
N ALA A 571 22.80 -3.03 -15.35
CA ALA A 571 21.65 -2.22 -14.97
C ALA A 571 20.34 -2.97 -15.22
N GLY A 572 19.31 -2.69 -14.41
CA GLY A 572 17.99 -3.31 -14.59
C GLY A 572 17.99 -4.83 -14.42
N CYS A 573 18.86 -5.41 -13.58
CA CYS A 573 18.94 -6.86 -13.47
C CYS A 573 17.71 -7.42 -12.74
N HIS A 574 17.08 -8.44 -13.33
CA HIS A 574 16.04 -9.20 -12.65
C HIS A 574 16.63 -9.89 -11.41
N PRO A 575 15.94 -9.92 -10.24
CA PRO A 575 16.50 -10.46 -9.01
C PRO A 575 16.72 -11.98 -9.04
N LYS A 576 15.91 -12.70 -9.83
CA LYS A 576 16.03 -14.14 -10.02
C LYS A 576 16.96 -14.46 -11.20
N MET A 577 17.98 -15.29 -10.95
CA MET A 577 18.79 -15.94 -11.99
C MET A 577 18.19 -17.30 -12.34
N LEU A 578 18.34 -17.73 -13.59
CA LEU A 578 17.89 -19.05 -14.05
C LEU A 578 19.06 -20.03 -14.16
N ALA A 579 18.81 -21.27 -13.74
CA ALA A 579 19.72 -22.38 -13.99
C ALA A 579 19.86 -22.63 -15.51
N PRO A 580 20.96 -23.25 -16.00
CA PRO A 580 21.22 -23.41 -17.43
C PRO A 580 20.05 -24.01 -18.24
N ARG A 581 19.32 -24.98 -17.66
CA ARG A 581 18.15 -25.61 -18.28
C ARG A 581 17.01 -24.61 -18.50
N ASP A 582 16.72 -23.82 -17.47
CA ASP A 582 15.60 -22.88 -17.47
C ASP A 582 15.93 -21.64 -18.29
N GLY A 583 17.19 -21.18 -18.22
CA GLY A 583 17.71 -20.13 -19.10
C GLY A 583 17.66 -20.52 -20.57
N ALA A 584 17.94 -21.79 -20.91
CA ALA A 584 17.79 -22.28 -22.29
C ALA A 584 16.32 -22.29 -22.75
N ALA A 585 15.38 -22.63 -21.85
CA ALA A 585 13.95 -22.60 -22.13
C ALA A 585 13.47 -21.15 -22.36
N ALA A 586 13.83 -20.22 -21.47
CA ALA A 586 13.54 -18.80 -21.62
C ALA A 586 14.11 -18.29 -22.96
N LEU A 587 15.37 -18.58 -23.26
CA LEU A 587 16.04 -18.14 -24.49
C LEU A 587 15.33 -18.63 -25.75
N ALA A 588 14.86 -19.88 -25.75
CA ALA A 588 14.11 -20.43 -26.89
C ALA A 588 12.78 -19.70 -27.10
N GLN A 589 12.08 -19.35 -26.02
CA GLN A 589 10.84 -18.57 -26.09
C GLN A 589 11.11 -17.14 -26.55
N ALA A 590 12.12 -16.47 -26.01
CA ALA A 590 12.55 -15.14 -26.44
C ALA A 590 12.90 -15.10 -27.93
N ARG A 591 13.70 -16.06 -28.41
CA ARG A 591 14.05 -16.20 -29.83
C ARG A 591 12.84 -16.43 -30.72
N LYS A 592 11.85 -17.20 -30.25
CA LYS A 592 10.59 -17.42 -30.97
C LYS A 592 9.79 -16.13 -31.09
N ALA A 593 9.60 -15.40 -29.98
CA ALA A 593 8.90 -14.11 -29.95
C ALA A 593 9.60 -13.07 -30.85
N LEU A 594 10.92 -13.05 -30.83
CA LEU A 594 11.75 -12.17 -31.64
C LEU A 594 12.00 -12.69 -33.07
N GLY A 595 11.30 -13.74 -33.52
CA GLY A 595 11.45 -14.27 -34.89
C GLY A 595 12.89 -14.62 -35.31
N ALA A 596 13.75 -14.97 -34.34
CA ALA A 596 15.20 -15.15 -34.52
C ALA A 596 15.65 -16.51 -33.98
N ARG A 597 15.29 -17.59 -34.69
CA ARG A 597 15.54 -18.97 -34.26
C ARG A 597 17.01 -19.26 -33.96
N THR A 598 17.92 -18.94 -34.89
CA THR A 598 19.37 -19.25 -34.77
C THR A 598 20.28 -18.05 -34.99
N LYS A 599 19.76 -16.96 -35.55
CA LYS A 599 20.52 -15.74 -35.79
C LYS A 599 20.61 -14.90 -34.52
N LEU A 600 21.63 -14.05 -34.44
CA LEU A 600 21.67 -12.97 -33.46
C LEU A 600 20.52 -11.98 -33.74
N VAL A 601 19.98 -11.37 -32.69
CA VAL A 601 18.91 -10.39 -32.78
C VAL A 601 19.53 -9.01 -32.98
N SER A 602 18.99 -8.22 -33.90
CA SER A 602 19.46 -6.85 -34.13
C SER A 602 19.13 -5.94 -32.93
N ALA A 603 19.98 -4.94 -32.71
CA ALA A 603 19.78 -3.94 -31.65
C ALA A 603 18.39 -3.26 -31.74
N GLU A 604 17.95 -2.89 -32.96
CA GLU A 604 16.62 -2.30 -33.19
C GLU A 604 15.48 -3.17 -32.65
N ARG A 605 15.53 -4.48 -32.89
CA ARG A 605 14.50 -5.42 -32.40
C ARG A 605 14.57 -5.61 -30.90
N LEU A 606 15.78 -5.62 -30.33
CA LEU A 606 15.95 -5.71 -28.87
C LEU A 606 15.49 -4.43 -28.17
N HIS A 607 15.69 -3.25 -28.76
CA HIS A 607 15.14 -2.00 -28.26
C HIS A 607 13.61 -2.01 -28.27
N ALA A 608 12.99 -2.41 -29.38
CA ALA A 608 11.53 -2.50 -29.46
C ALA A 608 10.97 -3.49 -28.43
N ALA A 609 11.58 -4.67 -28.30
CA ALA A 609 11.19 -5.68 -27.31
C ALA A 609 11.47 -5.25 -25.85
N THR A 610 12.48 -4.41 -25.64
CA THR A 610 12.76 -3.78 -24.35
C THR A 610 11.63 -2.80 -24.03
N ALA A 611 11.31 -1.86 -24.92
CA ALA A 611 10.24 -0.88 -24.72
C ALA A 611 8.87 -1.53 -24.50
N GLY A 612 8.57 -2.63 -25.21
CA GLY A 612 7.33 -3.39 -25.02
C GLY A 612 7.31 -4.35 -23.83
N GLY A 613 8.44 -4.53 -23.13
CA GLY A 613 8.54 -5.44 -21.98
C GLY A 613 8.45 -6.94 -22.32
N ASP A 614 8.56 -7.32 -23.59
CA ASP A 614 8.40 -8.70 -24.05
C ASP A 614 9.36 -9.68 -23.37
N LEU A 615 10.63 -9.27 -23.26
CA LEU A 615 11.68 -10.10 -22.68
C LEU A 615 11.53 -10.26 -21.16
N LEU A 616 10.97 -9.26 -20.49
CA LEU A 616 10.66 -9.29 -19.05
C LEU A 616 9.51 -10.26 -18.78
N ARG A 617 8.42 -10.17 -19.55
CA ARG A 617 7.27 -11.07 -19.43
C ARG A 617 7.66 -12.54 -19.62
N ILE A 618 8.39 -12.86 -20.70
CA ILE A 618 8.85 -14.24 -20.97
C ILE A 618 9.76 -14.76 -19.85
N TRP A 619 10.58 -13.88 -19.29
CA TRP A 619 11.46 -14.23 -18.18
C TRP A 619 10.65 -14.55 -16.93
N GLN A 620 9.70 -13.70 -16.56
CA GLN A 620 8.83 -13.91 -15.40
C GLN A 620 8.02 -15.19 -15.51
N GLU A 621 7.40 -15.45 -16.67
CA GLU A 621 6.68 -16.71 -16.94
C GLU A 621 7.59 -17.94 -16.74
N THR A 622 8.88 -17.83 -17.09
CA THR A 622 9.84 -18.93 -16.90
C THR A 622 10.26 -19.08 -15.43
N VAL A 623 10.40 -17.98 -14.69
CA VAL A 623 10.65 -17.98 -13.25
C VAL A 623 9.49 -18.66 -12.52
N ASP A 624 8.25 -18.25 -12.80
CA ASP A 624 7.06 -18.82 -12.17
C ASP A 624 6.95 -20.32 -12.44
N ALA A 625 7.21 -20.75 -13.68
CA ALA A 625 7.24 -22.16 -14.04
C ALA A 625 8.41 -22.93 -13.41
N ALA A 626 9.51 -22.26 -13.06
CA ALA A 626 10.62 -22.85 -12.32
C ALA A 626 10.28 -23.04 -10.85
N GLU A 627 9.65 -22.05 -10.22
CA GLU A 627 9.28 -22.10 -8.81
C GLU A 627 8.09 -23.03 -8.54
N ALA A 628 7.15 -23.15 -9.49
CA ALA A 628 6.03 -24.08 -9.39
C ALA A 628 6.42 -25.56 -9.56
N ARG A 629 7.67 -25.86 -9.97
CA ARG A 629 8.11 -27.25 -10.13
C ARG A 629 8.28 -27.92 -8.76
N PRO A 630 7.70 -29.12 -8.55
CA PRO A 630 7.90 -29.85 -7.31
C PRO A 630 9.38 -30.18 -7.12
N LEU A 631 9.85 -30.08 -5.88
CA LEU A 631 11.21 -30.47 -5.53
C LEU A 631 11.44 -31.92 -5.97
N PRO A 632 12.59 -32.23 -6.61
CA PRO A 632 12.90 -33.59 -6.98
C PRO A 632 12.91 -34.45 -5.71
N ARG A 633 12.22 -35.59 -5.75
CA ARG A 633 12.36 -36.61 -4.71
C ARG A 633 13.74 -37.22 -4.87
N LEU A 634 14.61 -37.00 -3.89
CA LEU A 634 15.84 -37.75 -3.78
C LEU A 634 15.42 -39.18 -3.45
N GLN A 635 15.85 -40.13 -4.27
CA GLN A 635 15.71 -41.55 -3.97
C GLN A 635 17.07 -42.20 -4.19
N ASN A 636 17.43 -43.12 -3.30
CA ASN A 636 18.60 -43.96 -3.51
C ASN A 636 18.36 -44.93 -4.69
N THR A 637 19.39 -45.68 -5.09
CA THR A 637 19.29 -46.67 -6.18
C THR A 637 18.27 -47.79 -5.93
N ASP A 638 17.81 -47.93 -4.68
CA ASP A 638 16.85 -48.94 -4.23
C ASP A 638 15.41 -48.38 -4.14
N GLY A 639 15.20 -47.10 -4.49
CA GLY A 639 13.88 -46.46 -4.53
C GLY A 639 13.35 -46.00 -3.17
N GLU A 640 14.20 -45.96 -2.15
CA GLU A 640 13.88 -45.37 -0.85
C GLU A 640 14.20 -43.87 -0.84
N ASP A 641 13.33 -43.08 -0.21
CA ASP A 641 13.44 -41.62 -0.08
C ASP A 641 14.62 -41.16 0.81
#